data_AF-A0A1Y4C855-F1
#
_entry.id   AF-A0A1Y4C855-F1
#
_cell.length_a   1.000
_cell.length_b   1.000
_cell.length_c   1.000
_cell.angle_alpha   90.00
_cell.angle_beta   90.00
_cell.angle_gamma   90.00
#
_symmetry.space_group_name_H-M   'P 1'
#
loop_
_entity.id
_entity.type
_entity.pdbx_description
1 polymer ?
#
loop_
_entity_poly.entity_id
_entity_poly.type
_entity_poly.pdbx_seq_one_letter_code
_entity_poly.pdbx_strand_id
1 'polypeptide(L)'
;MIEPDYKNKYPPLGLMKISYFHKHVLGDHVRFTKGRLPAALAEAKWDRVYVTSLFTFEWAKTIEAIQYAKTLVDSIDKITVGGIAATMLPQQIYEETGIRPVCGLLNEPGKLGLPGDECIDQIVPDYAILDDIDYVYPFHDAYFLSATKGCGNKCGFCAVQTLEPQYIPYIDLKQRIAAIEEEFGSKRDLLLMDNNVLRSPNFDQIIDDIIAAGFGKGATYLNPKTGKRVRRYVDFNQGLDALFFTEEKARRLGEIALRPARVAFDHIEDLPTYERALRLCAKHGITELSNYVLYNSEAFGGKGQQYAADTPADLYNRMRLTLDIKDDINRSLPEDRQVTAFSFPMRYIPLTAHQRGYVGSQWNAKFLRAVQCMLIPTQGKGVGSRSFFEADFGKNAEEFVRFLCMPDKLIAARGEFSLSGRGGEDPEALAARKAVWEKNQRKIREWNRLYQQLGDERTQFIALIGDNEFLPEKLLGAPSDLQKKLYLLYLTTPRTLALLGMVRSGSPTYDMLKGYVCSEFPDLYQDMVELLSTSEAQQQYMFQNFTQFFGRDGLADLLSALAPQDFRADRLLKKWHDACVKSGMGLVDFELIRVYTRYLDAEMLSPEERTAARRAILELDMPALAVLLNQRSRDFEAAVLASVAGEAGQELLNTTAQAIFRNIQCKLSQLLEA
;
A
#
# COMPACT_ATOMS: atom_id res chain seq x y z
N MET A 1 23.97 20.30 0.42
CA MET A 1 23.35 19.45 1.47
C MET A 1 22.34 18.53 0.81
N ILE A 2 22.35 17.24 1.14
CA ILE A 2 21.58 16.21 0.44
C ILE A 2 20.74 15.43 1.45
N GLU A 3 19.42 15.47 1.27
CA GLU A 3 18.52 14.48 1.83
C GLU A 3 18.24 13.39 0.77
N PRO A 4 18.36 12.09 1.10
CA PRO A 4 18.00 11.04 0.15
C PRO A 4 16.53 11.11 -0.30
N ASP A 5 16.24 10.57 -1.48
CA ASP A 5 14.91 10.63 -2.12
C ASP A 5 13.90 9.61 -1.54
N TYR A 6 13.85 9.48 -0.21
CA TYR A 6 12.78 8.77 0.49
C TYR A 6 11.60 9.69 0.77
N LYS A 7 10.39 9.13 0.89
CA LYS A 7 9.20 9.90 1.27
C LYS A 7 9.17 10.11 2.78
N ASN A 8 9.05 11.36 3.22
CA ASN A 8 8.97 11.73 4.63
C ASN A 8 8.11 12.98 4.85
N LYS A 9 7.55 13.09 6.06
CA LYS A 9 6.62 14.17 6.42
C LYS A 9 7.30 15.40 7.01
N TYR A 10 8.49 15.22 7.59
CA TYR A 10 9.21 16.23 8.36
C TYR A 10 10.48 16.68 7.61
N PRO A 11 10.80 17.97 7.59
CA PRO A 11 12.06 18.48 7.08
C PRO A 11 13.30 17.89 7.80
N PRO A 12 14.48 17.87 7.16
CA PRO A 12 15.69 17.32 7.74
C PRO A 12 16.31 18.30 8.75
N LEU A 13 15.80 18.31 9.99
CA LEU A 13 16.19 19.25 11.05
C LEU A 13 17.71 19.37 11.26
N GLY A 14 18.44 18.25 11.17
CA GLY A 14 19.90 18.26 11.27
C GLY A 14 20.56 19.09 10.17
N LEU A 15 20.12 18.95 8.91
CA LEU A 15 20.64 19.74 7.80
C LEU A 15 20.23 21.21 7.89
N MET A 16 19.03 21.51 8.40
CA MET A 16 18.60 22.90 8.62
C MET A 16 19.52 23.62 9.61
N LYS A 17 19.92 22.97 10.70
CA LYS A 17 20.87 23.56 11.67
C LYS A 17 22.28 23.69 11.11
N ILE A 18 22.74 22.69 10.36
CA ILE A 18 24.05 22.75 9.68
C ILE A 18 24.01 23.90 8.64
N SER A 19 22.91 24.10 7.91
CA SER A 19 22.78 25.21 6.96
C SER A 19 22.90 26.58 7.63
N TYR A 20 22.20 26.76 8.75
CA TYR A 20 22.33 27.98 9.54
C TYR A 20 23.78 28.22 9.98
N PHE A 21 24.43 27.20 10.53
CA PHE A 21 25.83 27.27 10.93
C PHE A 21 26.73 27.73 9.77
N HIS A 22 26.58 27.13 8.59
CA HIS A 22 27.35 27.51 7.41
C HIS A 22 27.10 28.96 6.98
N LYS A 23 25.84 29.40 6.90
CA LYS A 23 25.50 30.75 6.43
C LYS A 23 25.91 31.84 7.42
N HIS A 24 25.73 31.62 8.72
CA HIS A 24 25.83 32.68 9.73
C HIS A 24 27.13 32.66 10.54
N VAL A 25 27.78 31.49 10.67
CA VAL A 25 29.04 31.36 11.41
C VAL A 25 30.22 31.29 10.45
N LEU A 26 30.10 30.53 9.36
CA LEU A 26 31.18 30.37 8.38
C LEU A 26 31.10 31.37 7.21
N GLY A 27 29.91 31.88 6.89
CA GLY A 27 29.70 32.75 5.73
C GLY A 27 29.66 32.01 4.40
N ASP A 28 29.36 30.71 4.42
CA ASP A 28 29.34 29.85 3.23
C ASP A 28 28.05 29.97 2.42
N HIS A 29 28.15 29.70 1.11
CA HIS A 29 26.98 29.52 0.26
C HIS A 29 26.43 28.10 0.37
N VAL A 30 25.17 27.98 0.79
CA VAL A 30 24.51 26.68 0.97
C VAL A 30 23.47 26.44 -0.11
N ARG A 31 23.45 25.22 -0.64
CA ARG A 31 22.32 24.66 -1.39
C ARG A 31 21.83 23.36 -0.79
N PHE A 32 20.52 23.21 -0.72
CA PHE A 32 19.87 21.97 -0.32
C PHE A 32 19.24 21.25 -1.52
N THR A 33 19.27 19.93 -1.48
CA THR A 33 18.51 19.09 -2.40
C THR A 33 17.94 17.88 -1.68
N LYS A 34 16.76 17.45 -2.14
CA LYS A 34 16.21 16.14 -1.86
C LYS A 34 16.37 15.27 -3.09
N GLY A 35 17.22 14.26 -3.00
CA GLY A 35 17.69 13.48 -4.15
C GLY A 35 18.85 14.18 -4.86
N ARG A 36 18.67 14.52 -6.14
CA ARG A 36 19.74 15.09 -6.99
C ARG A 36 19.60 16.60 -7.13
N LEU A 37 20.71 17.29 -7.38
CA LEU A 37 20.68 18.72 -7.69
C LEU A 37 19.98 18.96 -9.04
N PRO A 38 19.44 20.18 -9.27
CA PRO A 38 19.00 20.59 -10.59
C PRO A 38 20.11 20.41 -11.64
N ALA A 39 19.73 20.12 -12.88
CA ALA A 39 20.68 19.84 -13.97
C ALA A 39 21.74 20.95 -14.15
N ALA A 40 21.36 22.21 -13.96
CA ALA A 40 22.27 23.37 -14.03
C ALA A 40 23.41 23.36 -12.99
N LEU A 41 23.27 22.59 -11.91
CA LEU A 41 24.26 22.46 -10.83
C LEU A 41 24.86 21.05 -10.74
N ALA A 42 24.49 20.13 -11.63
CA ALA A 42 24.89 18.73 -11.54
C ALA A 42 26.39 18.50 -11.79
N GLU A 43 27.02 19.37 -12.58
CA GLU A 43 28.46 19.31 -12.88
C GLU A 43 29.31 20.21 -11.95
N ALA A 44 28.66 21.00 -11.09
CA ALA A 44 29.36 21.87 -10.17
C ALA A 44 30.10 21.05 -9.09
N LYS A 45 31.34 21.45 -8.80
CA LYS A 45 32.13 20.91 -7.69
C LYS A 45 31.92 21.76 -6.44
N TRP A 46 31.71 21.08 -5.32
CA TRP A 46 31.38 21.68 -4.03
C TRP A 46 32.54 21.50 -3.05
N ASP A 47 32.78 22.51 -2.22
CA ASP A 47 33.82 22.45 -1.18
C ASP A 47 33.47 21.48 -0.06
N ARG A 48 32.16 21.27 0.19
CA ARG A 48 31.60 20.38 1.21
C ARG A 48 30.26 19.82 0.77
N VAL A 49 30.03 18.54 1.06
CA VAL A 49 28.73 17.88 0.84
C VAL A 49 28.31 17.13 2.10
N TYR A 50 27.19 17.55 2.68
CA TYR A 50 26.55 16.87 3.80
C TYR A 50 25.44 15.95 3.29
N VAL A 51 25.47 14.68 3.68
CA VAL A 51 24.40 13.71 3.40
C VAL A 51 23.78 13.26 4.72
N THR A 52 22.47 13.48 4.87
CA THR A 52 21.73 12.99 6.04
C THR A 52 21.15 11.60 5.78
N SER A 53 20.79 10.90 6.85
CA SER A 53 20.15 9.60 6.82
C SER A 53 19.04 9.55 7.87
N LEU A 54 17.94 8.88 7.53
CA LEU A 54 16.77 8.75 8.40
C LEU A 54 16.63 7.31 8.90
N PHE A 55 15.80 6.48 8.29
CA PHE A 55 15.60 5.12 8.76
C PHE A 55 16.60 4.14 8.14
N THR A 56 17.04 3.15 8.91
CA THR A 56 17.94 2.09 8.42
C THR A 56 17.30 1.28 7.29
N PHE A 57 15.98 1.15 7.25
CA PHE A 57 15.28 0.48 6.15
C PHE A 57 15.18 1.30 4.85
N GLU A 58 15.69 2.54 4.83
CA GLU A 58 15.88 3.34 3.61
C GLU A 58 17.36 3.28 3.15
N TRP A 59 18.07 2.20 3.51
CA TRP A 59 19.51 2.00 3.28
C TRP A 59 19.91 2.26 1.83
N ALA A 60 19.23 1.61 0.88
CA ALA A 60 19.56 1.72 -0.54
C ALA A 60 19.56 3.17 -1.04
N LYS A 61 18.56 3.96 -0.65
CA LYS A 61 18.47 5.39 -1.00
C LYS A 61 19.55 6.22 -0.32
N THR A 62 19.89 5.88 0.92
CA THR A 62 20.97 6.53 1.67
C THR A 62 22.31 6.29 0.97
N ILE A 63 22.62 5.05 0.60
CA ILE A 63 23.84 4.69 -0.12
C ILE A 63 23.87 5.38 -1.50
N GLU A 64 22.76 5.36 -2.25
CA GLU A 64 22.66 6.07 -3.52
C GLU A 64 23.00 7.56 -3.38
N ALA A 65 22.45 8.23 -2.36
CA ALA A 65 22.72 9.64 -2.10
C ALA A 65 24.20 9.89 -1.75
N ILE A 66 24.85 8.99 -1.01
CA ILE A 66 26.28 9.09 -0.69
C ILE A 66 27.14 8.88 -1.95
N GLN A 67 26.81 7.91 -2.80
CA GLN A 67 27.54 7.71 -4.05
C GLN A 67 27.35 8.91 -5.00
N TYR A 68 26.15 9.48 -5.04
CA TYR A 68 25.89 10.73 -5.76
C TYR A 68 26.73 11.89 -5.20
N ALA A 69 26.84 12.03 -3.87
CA ALA A 69 27.68 13.05 -3.23
C ALA A 69 29.15 12.99 -3.68
N LYS A 70 29.70 11.79 -3.91
CA LYS A 70 31.07 11.62 -4.43
C LYS A 70 31.28 12.22 -5.81
N THR A 71 30.24 12.31 -6.63
CA THR A 71 30.33 12.94 -7.96
C THR A 71 30.44 14.46 -7.88
N LEU A 72 30.03 15.06 -6.76
CA LEU A 72 29.95 16.50 -6.55
C LEU A 72 31.20 17.11 -5.91
N VAL A 73 32.21 16.30 -5.59
CA VAL A 73 33.44 16.73 -4.93
C VAL A 73 34.67 16.19 -5.68
N ASP A 74 35.84 16.73 -5.37
CA ASP A 74 37.12 16.24 -5.90
C ASP A 74 37.78 15.18 -5.01
N SER A 75 37.43 15.17 -3.72
CA SER A 75 37.88 14.16 -2.73
C SER A 75 36.74 13.82 -1.79
N ILE A 76 36.68 12.54 -1.38
CA ILE A 76 35.68 12.04 -0.43
C ILE A 76 35.81 12.66 0.96
N ASP A 77 36.96 13.22 1.32
CA ASP A 77 37.18 13.92 2.60
C ASP A 77 36.34 15.20 2.73
N LYS A 78 35.80 15.70 1.61
CA LYS A 78 34.84 16.82 1.57
C LYS A 78 33.40 16.38 1.87
N ILE A 79 33.15 15.09 2.09
CA ILE A 79 31.80 14.54 2.32
C ILE A 79 31.64 14.20 3.80
N THR A 80 30.55 14.69 4.39
CA THR A 80 30.15 14.32 5.74
C THR A 80 28.82 13.58 5.69
N VAL A 81 28.78 12.37 6.25
CA VAL A 81 27.57 11.56 6.38
C VAL A 81 27.12 11.58 7.84
N GLY A 82 25.83 11.76 8.09
CA GLY A 82 25.27 11.72 9.44
C GLY A 82 23.80 11.35 9.46
N GLY A 83 23.16 11.50 10.62
CA GLY A 83 21.74 11.17 10.82
C GLY A 83 21.52 9.81 11.49
N ILE A 84 20.25 9.40 11.55
CA ILE A 84 19.81 8.28 12.40
C ILE A 84 20.41 6.97 11.90
N ALA A 85 20.21 6.60 10.63
CA ALA A 85 20.73 5.33 10.11
C ALA A 85 22.26 5.24 10.16
N ALA A 86 22.94 6.34 9.83
CA ALA A 86 24.39 6.43 9.90
C ALA A 86 24.93 6.28 11.34
N THR A 87 24.18 6.75 12.34
CA THR A 87 24.51 6.54 13.76
C THR A 87 24.24 5.11 14.21
N MET A 88 23.17 4.49 13.70
CA MET A 88 22.82 3.12 14.08
C MET A 88 23.75 2.07 13.46
N LEU A 89 24.23 2.29 12.24
CA LEU A 89 25.03 1.33 11.46
C LEU A 89 26.34 1.96 10.91
N PRO A 90 27.18 2.57 11.76
CA PRO A 90 28.29 3.40 11.30
C PRO A 90 29.38 2.61 10.57
N GLN A 91 29.63 1.37 11.02
CA GLN A 91 30.63 0.51 10.39
C GLN A 91 30.20 0.08 8.99
N GLN A 92 28.91 -0.23 8.79
CA GLN A 92 28.40 -0.62 7.47
C GLN A 92 28.39 0.55 6.49
N ILE A 93 28.07 1.77 6.95
CA ILE A 93 28.25 2.98 6.12
C ILE A 93 29.70 3.10 5.65
N TYR A 94 30.67 2.96 6.56
CA TYR A 94 32.07 3.04 6.20
C TYR A 94 32.50 1.95 5.21
N GLU A 95 32.10 0.71 5.44
CA GLU A 95 32.46 -0.42 4.57
C GLU A 95 31.93 -0.24 3.14
N GLU A 96 30.70 0.25 2.97
CA GLU A 96 30.09 0.44 1.65
C GLU A 96 30.53 1.73 0.95
N THR A 97 30.91 2.76 1.70
CA THR A 97 31.11 4.11 1.15
C THR A 97 32.54 4.63 1.26
N GLY A 98 33.35 4.06 2.15
CA GLY A 98 34.67 4.57 2.53
C GLY A 98 34.63 5.80 3.44
N ILE A 99 33.44 6.29 3.83
CA ILE A 99 33.28 7.52 4.62
C ILE A 99 32.87 7.14 6.04
N ARG A 100 33.61 7.63 7.04
CA ARG A 100 33.24 7.50 8.45
C ARG A 100 32.11 8.47 8.76
N PRO A 101 30.93 8.01 9.23
CA PRO A 101 29.87 8.92 9.57
C PRO A 101 30.13 9.65 10.89
N VAL A 102 29.56 10.85 11.01
CA VAL A 102 29.45 11.58 12.27
C VAL A 102 28.23 11.05 13.03
N CYS A 103 28.48 10.38 14.15
CA CYS A 103 27.45 9.69 14.93
C CYS A 103 26.84 10.55 16.05
N GLY A 104 25.54 10.41 16.29
CA GLY A 104 24.81 11.08 17.36
C GLY A 104 24.55 12.57 17.09
N LEU A 105 24.24 13.31 18.14
CA LEU A 105 23.93 14.74 18.05
C LEU A 105 25.17 15.61 17.79
N LEU A 106 25.02 16.74 17.10
CA LEU A 106 26.08 17.75 16.98
C LEU A 106 26.11 18.68 18.21
N ASN A 107 26.20 18.07 19.41
CA ASN A 107 26.03 18.74 20.70
C ASN A 107 27.36 18.98 21.45
N GLU A 108 28.49 18.69 20.83
CA GLU A 108 29.83 18.80 21.40
C GLU A 108 30.73 19.61 20.46
N PRO A 109 31.68 20.40 21.00
CA PRO A 109 32.59 21.19 20.17
C PRO A 109 33.44 20.36 19.21
N GLY A 110 33.60 20.84 17.98
CA GLY A 110 34.50 20.29 16.98
C GLY A 110 34.05 18.96 16.36
N LYS A 111 32.77 18.56 16.52
CA LYS A 111 32.25 17.30 16.01
C LYS A 111 32.17 17.21 14.48
N LEU A 112 32.00 18.34 13.80
CA LEU A 112 32.21 18.50 12.34
C LEU A 112 33.66 18.88 11.99
N GLY A 113 34.48 19.23 12.99
CA GLY A 113 35.88 19.64 12.78
C GLY A 113 36.03 21.00 12.08
N LEU A 114 35.03 21.88 12.20
CA LEU A 114 35.03 23.20 11.54
C LEU A 114 35.20 24.35 12.56
N PRO A 115 35.76 25.50 12.15
CA PRO A 115 35.84 26.68 13.00
C PRO A 115 34.45 27.13 13.48
N GLY A 116 34.31 27.44 14.77
CA GLY A 116 33.04 27.87 15.35
C GLY A 116 32.01 26.76 15.60
N ASP A 117 32.35 25.50 15.34
CA ASP A 117 31.53 24.35 15.71
C ASP A 117 31.56 24.13 17.24
N GLU A 118 30.75 24.89 17.97
CA GLU A 118 30.64 24.79 19.42
C GLU A 118 29.51 23.84 19.84
N CYS A 119 28.29 24.08 19.35
CA CYS A 119 27.11 23.26 19.65
C CYS A 119 26.02 23.44 18.58
N ILE A 120 26.24 22.90 17.37
CA ILE A 120 25.31 23.06 16.23
C ILE A 120 23.90 22.54 16.55
N ASP A 121 23.76 21.54 17.41
CA ASP A 121 22.46 21.04 17.84
C ASP A 121 21.59 22.09 18.57
N GLN A 122 22.19 23.14 19.14
CA GLN A 122 21.45 24.19 19.83
C GLN A 122 21.13 25.40 18.95
N ILE A 123 21.68 25.44 17.72
CA ILE A 123 21.45 26.51 16.74
C ILE A 123 20.02 26.43 16.18
N VAL A 124 19.47 27.59 15.78
CA VAL A 124 18.16 27.67 15.13
C VAL A 124 18.19 26.99 13.74
N PRO A 125 17.12 26.32 13.32
CA PRO A 125 17.07 25.67 12.03
C PRO A 125 16.82 26.68 10.91
N ASP A 126 17.62 26.61 9.84
CA ASP A 126 17.43 27.41 8.62
C ASP A 126 16.24 26.89 7.81
N TYR A 127 15.13 27.64 7.80
CA TYR A 127 13.94 27.30 7.03
C TYR A 127 14.06 27.65 5.54
N ALA A 128 14.95 28.56 5.17
CA ALA A 128 15.07 29.03 3.79
C ALA A 128 15.60 27.94 2.84
N ILE A 129 16.31 26.93 3.36
CA ILE A 129 16.72 25.80 2.52
C ILE A 129 15.54 24.99 1.97
N LEU A 130 14.36 25.07 2.60
CA LEU A 130 13.19 24.35 2.12
C LEU A 130 12.65 24.94 0.82
N ASP A 131 13.02 26.18 0.49
CA ASP A 131 12.67 26.85 -0.76
C ASP A 131 13.62 26.46 -1.92
N ASP A 132 14.71 25.73 -1.66
CA ASP A 132 15.63 25.24 -2.71
C ASP A 132 15.06 24.05 -3.52
N ILE A 133 13.93 23.48 -3.11
CA ILE A 133 13.37 22.24 -3.66
C ILE A 133 11.85 22.35 -3.92
N ASP A 134 11.36 21.55 -4.87
CA ASP A 134 9.92 21.50 -5.19
C ASP A 134 9.10 20.64 -4.20
N TYR A 135 9.76 19.79 -3.41
CA TYR A 135 9.08 18.88 -2.49
C TYR A 135 8.56 19.63 -1.25
N VAL A 136 7.23 19.72 -1.12
CA VAL A 136 6.58 20.36 0.02
C VAL A 136 6.36 19.33 1.14
N TYR A 137 7.11 19.46 2.23
CA TYR A 137 6.89 18.63 3.42
C TYR A 137 5.51 18.90 4.02
N PRO A 138 4.70 17.86 4.34
CA PRO A 138 3.41 18.02 5.00
C PRO A 138 3.39 18.93 6.24
N PHE A 139 4.48 18.94 7.02
CA PHE A 139 4.60 19.74 8.24
C PHE A 139 5.47 21.00 8.11
N HIS A 140 5.79 21.47 6.89
CA HIS A 140 6.73 22.59 6.66
C HIS A 140 6.42 23.90 7.43
N ASP A 141 5.15 24.16 7.78
CA ASP A 141 4.71 25.37 8.50
C ASP A 141 4.62 25.16 10.02
N ALA A 142 5.72 24.73 10.64
CA ALA A 142 5.82 24.52 12.07
C ALA A 142 7.20 24.87 12.63
N TYR A 143 7.25 25.28 13.91
CA TYR A 143 8.47 25.27 14.70
C TYR A 143 8.85 23.82 15.00
N PHE A 144 10.08 23.42 14.67
CA PHE A 144 10.63 22.10 14.96
C PHE A 144 11.65 22.20 16.09
N LEU A 145 11.22 21.91 17.32
CA LEU A 145 12.02 22.14 18.52
C LEU A 145 12.00 20.91 19.44
N SER A 146 12.76 20.97 20.52
CA SER A 146 12.71 20.00 21.62
C SER A 146 12.79 20.78 22.93
N ALA A 147 11.94 20.45 23.90
CA ALA A 147 12.05 20.98 25.27
C ALA A 147 12.89 20.07 26.17
N THR A 148 13.04 18.81 25.78
CA THR A 148 13.84 17.77 26.43
C THR A 148 14.49 16.89 25.36
N LYS A 149 15.56 16.20 25.73
CA LYS A 149 16.25 15.22 24.86
C LYS A 149 16.63 13.97 25.62
N GLY A 150 16.76 12.86 24.90
CA GLY A 150 16.98 11.53 25.46
C GLY A 150 15.78 10.94 26.21
N CYS A 151 15.91 9.68 26.64
CA CYS A 151 14.92 8.99 27.46
C CYS A 151 15.61 7.94 28.33
N GLY A 152 15.13 7.72 29.55
CA GLY A 152 15.72 6.75 30.49
C GLY A 152 15.12 5.34 30.45
N ASN A 153 14.11 5.11 29.62
CA ASN A 153 13.30 3.88 29.69
C ASN A 153 13.98 2.62 29.09
N LYS A 154 15.04 2.80 28.29
CA LYS A 154 15.81 1.69 27.69
C LYS A 154 14.96 0.63 26.97
N CYS A 155 13.90 1.04 26.28
CA CYS A 155 13.05 0.12 25.52
C CYS A 155 13.85 -0.55 24.39
N GLY A 156 13.80 -1.88 24.29
CA GLY A 156 14.64 -2.66 23.37
C GLY A 156 14.44 -2.38 21.87
N PHE A 157 13.29 -1.82 21.50
CA PHE A 157 12.99 -1.42 20.11
C PHE A 157 13.46 0.00 19.75
N CYS A 158 13.87 0.81 20.73
CA CYS A 158 14.00 2.25 20.59
C CYS A 158 15.45 2.69 20.32
N ALA A 159 15.65 3.50 19.28
CA ALA A 159 16.97 4.03 18.91
C ALA A 159 17.51 5.10 19.87
N VAL A 160 16.67 5.66 20.74
CA VAL A 160 17.01 6.82 21.58
C VAL A 160 18.22 6.55 22.49
N GLN A 161 18.40 5.32 22.98
CA GLN A 161 19.57 4.99 23.82
C GLN A 161 20.91 5.14 23.08
N THR A 162 20.90 5.03 21.75
CA THR A 162 22.08 5.21 20.92
C THR A 162 22.20 6.65 20.43
N LEU A 163 21.08 7.26 20.01
CA LEU A 163 21.06 8.60 19.42
C LEU A 163 21.23 9.70 20.48
N GLU A 164 20.54 9.57 21.61
CA GLU A 164 20.44 10.56 22.67
C GLU A 164 20.52 9.88 24.06
N PRO A 165 21.68 9.29 24.41
CA PRO A 165 21.84 8.48 25.62
C PRO A 165 21.68 9.26 26.93
N GLN A 166 21.97 10.56 26.91
CA GLN A 166 21.88 11.43 28.07
C GLN A 166 20.55 12.17 28.07
N TYR A 167 19.84 12.11 29.21
CA TYR A 167 18.58 12.84 29.36
C TYR A 167 18.85 14.31 29.71
N ILE A 168 18.43 15.21 28.83
CA ILE A 168 18.44 16.66 29.05
C ILE A 168 17.04 17.06 29.51
N PRO A 169 16.86 17.50 30.77
CA PRO A 169 15.54 17.72 31.35
C PRO A 169 14.87 19.01 30.87
N TYR A 170 15.61 19.98 30.34
CA TYR A 170 15.07 21.28 29.97
C TYR A 170 15.92 21.94 28.87
N ILE A 171 15.23 22.54 27.90
CA ILE A 171 15.75 23.36 26.81
C ILE A 171 14.80 24.54 26.64
N ASP A 172 15.32 25.77 26.69
CA ASP A 172 14.52 26.98 26.57
C ASP A 172 13.91 27.11 25.16
N LEU A 173 12.58 27.07 25.09
CA LEU A 173 11.83 27.21 23.84
C LEU A 173 11.66 28.67 23.42
N LYS A 174 11.55 29.60 24.38
CA LYS A 174 11.15 31.00 24.10
C LYS A 174 12.20 31.71 23.28
N GLN A 175 13.45 31.62 23.69
CA GLN A 175 14.56 32.24 22.97
C GLN A 175 14.69 31.69 21.55
N ARG A 176 14.46 30.38 21.36
CA ARG A 176 14.54 29.74 20.05
C ARG A 176 13.39 30.14 19.14
N ILE A 177 12.17 30.21 19.65
CA ILE A 177 11.01 30.67 18.88
C ILE A 177 11.21 32.12 18.46
N ALA A 178 11.64 32.99 19.38
CA ALA A 178 11.91 34.40 19.07
C ALA A 178 12.98 34.55 17.97
N ALA A 179 14.09 33.82 18.07
CA ALA A 179 15.15 33.85 17.05
C ALA A 179 14.67 33.31 15.69
N ILE A 180 13.85 32.24 15.66
CA ILE A 180 13.26 31.74 14.42
C ILE A 180 12.29 32.76 13.82
N GLU A 181 11.49 33.44 14.64
CA GLU A 181 10.53 34.45 14.19
C GLU A 181 11.21 35.68 13.61
N GLU A 182 12.26 36.16 14.25
CA GLU A 182 13.06 37.30 13.80
C GLU A 182 13.62 37.06 12.40
N GLU A 183 14.10 35.85 12.13
CA GLU A 183 14.83 35.56 10.90
C GLU A 183 13.97 34.92 9.79
N PHE A 184 13.13 33.96 10.14
CA PHE A 184 12.36 33.16 9.17
C PHE A 184 10.85 33.43 9.22
N GLY A 185 10.43 34.40 10.03
CA GLY A 185 9.03 34.73 10.26
C GLY A 185 8.27 33.68 11.05
N SER A 186 7.06 34.05 11.47
CA SER A 186 6.22 33.19 12.31
C SER A 186 5.72 31.96 11.56
N LYS A 187 5.87 30.79 12.19
CA LYS A 187 5.29 29.52 11.71
C LYS A 187 3.88 29.36 12.24
N ARG A 188 3.11 28.36 11.79
CA ARG A 188 1.74 28.07 12.29
C ARG A 188 1.66 27.04 13.41
N ASP A 189 2.49 26.01 13.48
CA ASP A 189 2.35 24.99 14.55
C ASP A 189 3.63 24.85 15.38
N LEU A 190 3.54 24.20 16.55
CA LEU A 190 4.71 23.84 17.37
C LEU A 190 4.81 22.32 17.46
N LEU A 191 5.82 21.77 16.79
CA LEU A 191 6.09 20.34 16.75
C LEU A 191 7.33 20.05 17.58
N LEU A 192 7.11 19.39 18.72
CA LEU A 192 8.15 19.05 19.68
C LEU A 192 8.64 17.62 19.46
N MET A 193 9.95 17.47 19.25
CA MET A 193 10.65 16.22 18.96
C MET A 193 11.18 15.52 20.21
N ASP A 194 10.69 15.92 21.39
CA ASP A 194 11.04 15.35 22.69
C ASP A 194 10.81 13.84 22.74
N ASN A 195 11.83 13.06 23.11
CA ASN A 195 11.63 11.60 23.26
C ASN A 195 10.77 11.25 24.47
N ASN A 196 10.78 12.05 25.53
CA ASN A 196 9.94 11.85 26.72
C ASN A 196 9.80 13.13 27.57
N VAL A 197 8.98 14.08 27.12
CA VAL A 197 8.77 15.35 27.84
C VAL A 197 8.25 15.15 29.27
N LEU A 198 7.40 14.14 29.49
CA LEU A 198 6.78 13.90 30.79
C LEU A 198 7.78 13.40 31.83
N ARG A 199 8.99 12.96 31.43
CA ARG A 199 10.04 12.61 32.39
C ARG A 199 10.67 13.84 33.05
N SER A 200 10.47 15.04 32.51
CA SER A 200 11.15 16.24 32.98
C SER A 200 10.70 16.62 34.41
N PRO A 201 11.65 16.92 35.33
CA PRO A 201 11.33 17.60 36.58
C PRO A 201 10.94 19.08 36.35
N ASN A 202 11.23 19.65 35.18
CA ASN A 202 10.91 21.02 34.79
C ASN A 202 9.66 21.11 33.90
N PHE A 203 8.78 20.11 33.96
CA PHE A 203 7.62 20.02 33.08
C PHE A 203 6.70 21.26 33.15
N ASP A 204 6.46 21.80 34.36
CA ASP A 204 5.60 22.97 34.52
C ASP A 204 6.18 24.20 33.82
N GLN A 205 7.49 24.39 33.94
CA GLN A 205 8.23 25.46 33.25
C GLN A 205 8.16 25.31 31.73
N ILE A 206 8.29 24.08 31.22
CA ILE A 206 8.15 23.80 29.77
C ILE A 206 6.76 24.23 29.29
N ILE A 207 5.71 23.91 30.05
CA ILE A 207 4.34 24.32 29.71
C ILE A 207 4.18 25.83 29.78
N ASP A 208 4.76 26.50 30.79
CA ASP A 208 4.74 27.97 30.87
C ASP A 208 5.44 28.61 29.68
N ASP A 209 6.56 28.06 29.22
CA ASP A 209 7.28 28.55 28.04
C ASP A 209 6.45 28.39 26.76
N ILE A 210 5.74 27.27 26.61
CA ILE A 210 4.82 27.04 25.48
C ILE A 210 3.67 28.05 25.49
N ILE A 211 3.08 28.31 26.65
CA ILE A 211 1.99 29.29 26.80
C ILE A 211 2.52 30.70 26.49
N ALA A 212 3.67 31.08 27.05
CA ALA A 212 4.30 32.37 26.83
C ALA A 212 4.68 32.59 25.36
N ALA A 213 5.02 31.52 24.63
CA ALA A 213 5.25 31.56 23.18
C ALA A 213 3.95 31.62 22.35
N GLY A 214 2.78 31.76 22.96
CA GLY A 214 1.50 31.95 22.28
C GLY A 214 0.78 30.65 21.89
N PHE A 215 1.16 29.51 22.48
CA PHE A 215 0.55 28.20 22.21
C PHE A 215 -0.37 27.70 23.33
N GLY A 216 -0.93 28.62 24.12
CA GLY A 216 -1.98 28.31 25.10
C GLY A 216 -3.24 27.73 24.46
N LYS A 217 -4.12 27.16 25.28
CA LYS A 217 -5.37 26.53 24.84
C LYS A 217 -6.19 27.47 23.95
N GLY A 218 -6.60 26.97 22.78
CA GLY A 218 -7.38 27.76 21.82
C GLY A 218 -6.57 28.75 20.98
N ALA A 219 -5.23 28.68 21.01
CA ALA A 219 -4.35 29.53 20.22
C ALA A 219 -4.72 29.57 18.72
N THR A 220 -4.58 30.77 18.14
CA THR A 220 -4.84 31.02 16.71
C THR A 220 -3.63 31.68 16.06
N TYR A 221 -3.51 31.50 14.75
CA TYR A 221 -2.49 32.10 13.89
C TYR A 221 -3.18 32.92 12.82
N LEU A 222 -2.68 34.13 12.59
CA LEU A 222 -3.06 34.92 11.44
C LEU A 222 -2.10 34.58 10.30
N ASN A 223 -2.58 33.88 9.27
CA ASN A 223 -1.72 33.50 8.16
C ASN A 223 -1.27 34.77 7.40
N PRO A 224 0.04 35.07 7.34
CA PRO A 224 0.53 36.32 6.77
C PRO A 224 0.30 36.40 5.25
N LYS A 225 0.22 35.26 4.56
CA LYS A 225 0.00 35.20 3.10
C LYS A 225 -1.48 35.41 2.72
N THR A 226 -2.41 34.96 3.56
CA THR A 226 -3.86 34.93 3.23
C THR A 226 -4.73 35.83 4.10
N GLY A 227 -4.19 36.35 5.21
CA GLY A 227 -4.94 37.11 6.22
C GLY A 227 -5.97 36.28 7.00
N LYS A 228 -6.07 34.97 6.76
CA LYS A 228 -7.05 34.11 7.44
C LYS A 228 -6.56 33.70 8.82
N ARG A 229 -7.46 33.80 9.82
CA ARG A 229 -7.23 33.28 11.16
C ARG A 229 -7.51 31.77 11.17
N VAL A 230 -6.52 30.99 11.59
CA VAL A 230 -6.60 29.52 11.70
C VAL A 230 -6.20 29.10 13.11
N ARG A 231 -6.60 27.90 13.54
CA ARG A 231 -6.12 27.33 14.82
C ARG A 231 -4.67 26.88 14.67
N ARG A 232 -3.90 27.03 15.75
CA ARG A 232 -2.56 26.44 15.90
C ARG A 232 -2.64 25.23 16.81
N TYR A 233 -1.62 24.39 16.79
CA TYR A 233 -1.49 23.34 17.78
C TYR A 233 -0.05 23.09 18.23
N VAL A 234 0.04 22.43 19.39
CA VAL A 234 1.24 21.81 19.94
C VAL A 234 1.14 20.30 19.71
N ASP A 235 2.19 19.69 19.16
CA ASP A 235 2.29 18.23 18.97
C ASP A 235 3.59 17.71 19.59
N PHE A 236 3.48 16.93 20.66
CA PHE A 236 4.58 16.11 21.18
C PHE A 236 4.72 14.86 20.31
N ASN A 237 5.50 14.99 19.24
CA ASN A 237 5.39 14.12 18.08
C ASN A 237 5.87 12.67 18.33
N GLN A 238 6.86 12.50 19.21
CA GLN A 238 7.37 11.18 19.60
C GLN A 238 6.45 10.45 20.60
N GLY A 239 5.42 11.11 21.10
CA GLY A 239 4.46 10.55 22.06
C GLY A 239 4.70 10.99 23.50
N LEU A 240 3.67 10.74 24.31
CA LEU A 240 3.58 10.97 25.74
C LEU A 240 3.58 9.62 26.44
N ASP A 241 4.53 9.41 27.34
CA ASP A 241 4.65 8.16 28.07
C ASP A 241 3.60 8.07 29.18
N ALA A 242 2.69 7.10 29.07
CA ALA A 242 1.62 6.87 30.04
C ALA A 242 2.17 6.63 31.47
N LEU A 243 3.38 6.07 31.59
CA LEU A 243 4.01 5.79 32.89
C LEU A 243 4.17 7.06 33.74
N PHE A 244 4.56 8.16 33.10
CA PHE A 244 4.81 9.45 33.76
C PHE A 244 3.58 10.36 33.80
N PHE A 245 2.41 9.89 33.38
CA PHE A 245 1.17 10.65 33.34
C PHE A 245 0.56 10.78 34.74
N THR A 246 0.73 11.94 35.37
CA THR A 246 0.11 12.31 36.64
C THR A 246 -1.07 13.25 36.40
N GLU A 247 -1.96 13.38 37.39
CA GLU A 247 -3.06 14.37 37.36
C GLU A 247 -2.52 15.78 37.09
N GLU A 248 -1.46 16.19 37.80
CA GLU A 248 -0.88 17.53 37.61
C GLU A 248 -0.35 17.74 36.19
N LYS A 249 0.37 16.76 35.61
CA LYS A 249 0.84 16.88 34.23
C LYS A 249 -0.30 16.91 33.22
N ALA A 250 -1.35 16.13 33.45
CA ALA A 250 -2.56 16.15 32.62
C ALA A 250 -3.26 17.51 32.67
N ARG A 251 -3.36 18.10 33.87
CA ARG A 251 -3.86 19.46 34.10
C ARG A 251 -3.09 20.47 33.28
N ARG A 252 -1.76 20.46 33.39
CA ARG A 252 -0.85 21.35 32.67
C ARG A 252 -0.92 21.17 31.14
N LEU A 253 -0.96 19.93 30.64
CA LEU A 253 -1.18 19.66 29.21
C LEU A 253 -2.52 20.22 28.70
N GLY A 254 -3.54 20.27 29.55
CA GLY A 254 -4.85 20.85 29.23
C GLY A 254 -4.85 22.37 29.04
N GLU A 255 -3.77 23.06 29.42
CA GLU A 255 -3.60 24.51 29.31
C GLU A 255 -3.01 24.98 27.98
N ILE A 256 -2.46 24.06 27.18
CA ILE A 256 -1.86 24.35 25.87
C ILE A 256 -2.79 23.92 24.73
N ALA A 257 -2.50 24.37 23.50
CA ALA A 257 -3.21 23.94 22.30
C ALA A 257 -2.78 22.52 21.84
N LEU A 258 -2.72 21.56 22.75
CA LEU A 258 -2.28 20.19 22.47
C LEU A 258 -3.24 19.48 21.50
N ARG A 259 -2.70 19.01 20.36
CA ARG A 259 -3.49 18.28 19.36
C ARG A 259 -2.61 17.41 18.45
N PRO A 260 -2.76 16.07 18.48
CA PRO A 260 -3.42 15.28 19.52
C PRO A 260 -2.50 15.05 20.73
N ALA A 261 -3.07 14.63 21.86
CA ALA A 261 -2.29 13.97 22.92
C ALA A 261 -1.98 12.53 22.48
N ARG A 262 -0.73 12.28 22.07
CA ARG A 262 -0.25 10.98 21.58
C ARG A 262 0.22 10.10 22.74
N VAL A 263 -0.69 9.46 23.46
CA VAL A 263 -0.30 8.59 24.59
C VAL A 263 0.20 7.24 24.05
N ALA A 264 1.42 6.83 24.39
CA ALA A 264 2.00 5.58 23.90
C ALA A 264 1.26 4.35 24.45
N PHE A 265 0.90 3.40 23.58
CA PHE A 265 0.29 2.11 23.94
C PHE A 265 0.94 0.97 23.14
N ASP A 266 2.26 0.83 23.28
CA ASP A 266 3.06 -0.10 22.49
C ASP A 266 2.89 -1.57 22.91
N HIS A 267 2.36 -1.83 24.11
CA HIS A 267 2.18 -3.17 24.69
C HIS A 267 0.84 -3.32 25.38
N ILE A 268 0.22 -4.49 25.30
CA ILE A 268 -1.06 -4.75 25.95
C ILE A 268 -0.92 -4.68 27.49
N GLU A 269 0.25 -5.03 28.01
CA GLU A 269 0.62 -4.97 29.42
C GLU A 269 0.58 -3.54 29.99
N ASP A 270 0.69 -2.51 29.13
CA ASP A 270 0.61 -1.09 29.54
C ASP A 270 -0.85 -0.61 29.75
N LEU A 271 -1.87 -1.46 29.51
CA LEU A 271 -3.29 -1.08 29.53
C LEU A 271 -3.74 -0.30 30.77
N PRO A 272 -3.47 -0.74 32.03
CA PRO A 272 -3.94 -0.01 33.21
C PRO A 272 -3.40 1.42 33.27
N THR A 273 -2.13 1.58 32.89
CA THR A 273 -1.45 2.88 32.87
C THR A 273 -1.97 3.75 31.73
N TYR A 274 -2.19 3.16 30.56
CA TYR A 274 -2.74 3.83 29.37
C TYR A 274 -4.17 4.34 29.61
N GLU A 275 -5.05 3.49 30.15
CA GLU A 275 -6.43 3.87 30.46
C GLU A 275 -6.48 5.04 31.44
N ARG A 276 -5.68 4.97 32.52
CA ARG A 276 -5.55 6.07 33.49
C ARG A 276 -5.15 7.38 32.79
N ALA A 277 -4.15 7.34 31.91
CA ALA A 277 -3.68 8.51 31.18
C ALA A 277 -4.78 9.13 30.28
N LEU A 278 -5.55 8.32 29.54
CA LEU A 278 -6.66 8.82 28.71
C LEU A 278 -7.76 9.48 29.55
N ARG A 279 -8.14 8.86 30.68
CA ARG A 279 -9.15 9.43 31.59
C ARG A 279 -8.68 10.75 32.20
N LEU A 280 -7.41 10.86 32.58
CA LEU A 280 -6.82 12.12 33.04
C LEU A 280 -6.83 13.19 31.93
N CYS A 281 -6.48 12.83 30.70
CA CYS A 281 -6.56 13.76 29.57
C CYS A 281 -7.97 14.33 29.42
N ALA A 282 -8.98 13.45 29.39
CA ALA A 282 -10.38 13.84 29.25
C ALA A 282 -10.84 14.75 30.41
N LYS A 283 -10.50 14.38 31.65
CA LYS A 283 -10.82 15.15 32.86
C LYS A 283 -10.30 16.60 32.80
N HIS A 284 -9.11 16.81 32.22
CA HIS A 284 -8.50 18.13 32.07
C HIS A 284 -8.78 18.81 30.71
N GLY A 285 -9.80 18.33 29.99
CA GLY A 285 -10.29 18.99 28.78
C GLY A 285 -9.34 18.90 27.60
N ILE A 286 -8.59 17.79 27.51
CA ILE A 286 -7.86 17.38 26.31
C ILE A 286 -8.77 16.45 25.52
N THR A 287 -9.31 16.95 24.41
CA THR A 287 -10.41 16.29 23.67
C THR A 287 -9.96 15.54 22.42
N GLU A 288 -8.69 15.66 22.02
CA GLU A 288 -8.14 14.97 20.85
C GLU A 288 -6.99 14.06 21.29
N LEU A 289 -7.29 12.78 21.39
CA LEU A 289 -6.37 11.75 21.85
C LEU A 289 -5.94 10.86 20.68
N SER A 290 -4.76 10.28 20.80
CA SER A 290 -4.30 9.25 19.88
C SER A 290 -3.25 8.38 20.53
N ASN A 291 -2.93 7.26 19.90
CA ASN A 291 -1.84 6.41 20.32
C ASN A 291 -1.09 5.84 19.12
N TYR A 292 0.22 5.71 19.30
CA TYR A 292 1.01 4.78 18.51
C TYR A 292 0.83 3.37 19.08
N VAL A 293 0.67 2.40 18.17
CA VAL A 293 0.45 0.99 18.50
C VAL A 293 1.48 0.17 17.74
N LEU A 294 2.63 -0.09 18.36
CA LEU A 294 3.68 -0.93 17.79
C LEU A 294 3.20 -2.36 17.65
N TYR A 295 3.28 -2.95 16.46
CA TYR A 295 2.95 -4.38 16.24
C TYR A 295 4.11 -5.12 15.58
N ASN A 296 4.06 -6.45 15.53
CA ASN A 296 5.08 -7.29 14.89
C ASN A 296 6.44 -7.30 15.59
N SER A 297 6.50 -6.95 16.88
CA SER A 297 7.73 -6.95 17.66
C SER A 297 8.00 -8.27 18.38
N GLU A 298 9.28 -8.57 18.59
CA GLU A 298 9.70 -9.63 19.51
C GLU A 298 9.42 -9.26 20.97
N ALA A 299 9.62 -10.22 21.86
CA ALA A 299 9.70 -9.94 23.28
C ALA A 299 10.90 -9.03 23.57
N PHE A 300 10.72 -8.03 24.43
CA PHE A 300 11.79 -7.13 24.82
C PHE A 300 11.59 -6.54 26.22
N GLY A 301 12.69 -6.01 26.78
CA GLY A 301 12.65 -5.20 27.99
C GLY A 301 12.43 -3.72 27.69
N GLY A 302 11.85 -3.01 28.65
CA GLY A 302 11.68 -1.56 28.60
C GLY A 302 10.92 -1.05 29.82
N LYS A 303 11.11 0.21 30.18
CA LYS A 303 10.40 0.85 31.32
C LYS A 303 10.53 0.08 32.65
N GLY A 304 11.61 -0.68 32.84
CA GLY A 304 11.83 -1.51 34.03
C GLY A 304 11.04 -2.82 34.07
N GLN A 305 10.39 -3.24 32.98
CA GLN A 305 9.65 -4.49 32.87
C GLN A 305 9.98 -5.25 31.57
N GLN A 306 9.45 -6.46 31.44
CA GLN A 306 9.54 -7.30 30.25
C GLN A 306 8.19 -7.35 29.55
N TYR A 307 8.22 -7.34 28.23
CA TYR A 307 7.04 -7.41 27.36
C TYR A 307 7.10 -8.66 26.50
N ALA A 308 5.96 -9.31 26.30
CA ALA A 308 5.84 -10.45 25.42
C ALA A 308 6.03 -10.04 23.94
N ALA A 309 6.28 -11.04 23.08
CA ALA A 309 6.23 -10.83 21.64
C ALA A 309 4.79 -10.48 21.23
N ASP A 310 4.64 -9.45 20.40
CA ASP A 310 3.33 -8.93 20.02
C ASP A 310 2.59 -9.92 19.13
N THR A 311 1.34 -10.24 19.45
CA THR A 311 0.48 -11.09 18.62
C THR A 311 -0.53 -10.26 17.81
N PRO A 312 -1.13 -10.84 16.74
CA PRO A 312 -2.25 -10.19 16.06
C PRO A 312 -3.41 -9.81 16.99
N ALA A 313 -3.68 -10.62 18.01
CA ALA A 313 -4.72 -10.33 18.98
C ALA A 313 -4.37 -9.10 19.84
N ASP A 314 -3.09 -8.90 20.18
CA ASP A 314 -2.65 -7.73 20.95
C ASP A 314 -2.79 -6.43 20.16
N LEU A 315 -2.43 -6.42 18.87
CA LEU A 315 -2.69 -5.28 17.99
C LEU A 315 -4.20 -4.96 17.97
N TYR A 316 -5.05 -5.96 17.73
CA TYR A 316 -6.51 -5.76 17.71
C TYR A 316 -7.01 -5.20 19.04
N ASN A 317 -6.64 -5.82 20.15
CA ASN A 317 -7.11 -5.47 21.48
C ASN A 317 -6.72 -4.04 21.84
N ARG A 318 -5.48 -3.61 21.56
CA ARG A 318 -5.05 -2.24 21.86
C ARG A 318 -5.86 -1.18 21.10
N MET A 319 -6.14 -1.42 19.82
CA MET A 319 -7.00 -0.52 19.03
C MET A 319 -8.45 -0.53 19.54
N ARG A 320 -9.00 -1.72 19.82
CA ARG A 320 -10.37 -1.87 20.33
C ARG A 320 -10.56 -1.20 21.69
N LEU A 321 -9.66 -1.45 22.63
CA LEU A 321 -9.68 -0.88 23.97
C LEU A 321 -9.58 0.65 23.94
N THR A 322 -8.80 1.22 23.02
CA THR A 322 -8.75 2.67 22.83
C THR A 322 -10.15 3.24 22.51
N LEU A 323 -10.91 2.58 21.65
CA LEU A 323 -12.29 2.98 21.32
C LEU A 323 -13.26 2.74 22.47
N ASP A 324 -13.14 1.61 23.18
CA ASP A 324 -13.96 1.28 24.34
C ASP A 324 -13.78 2.31 25.46
N ILE A 325 -12.53 2.67 25.78
CA ILE A 325 -12.20 3.70 26.79
C ILE A 325 -12.74 5.07 26.36
N LYS A 326 -12.57 5.45 25.08
CA LYS A 326 -13.12 6.70 24.54
C LYS A 326 -14.64 6.76 24.68
N ASP A 327 -15.34 5.70 24.30
CA ASP A 327 -16.80 5.63 24.38
C ASP A 327 -17.27 5.67 25.84
N ASP A 328 -16.58 4.98 26.74
CA ASP A 328 -16.87 5.01 28.17
C ASP A 328 -16.69 6.41 28.77
N ILE A 329 -15.57 7.08 28.48
CA ILE A 329 -15.34 8.48 28.86
C ILE A 329 -16.50 9.37 28.38
N ASN A 330 -16.89 9.24 27.11
CA ASN A 330 -17.91 10.09 26.50
C ASN A 330 -19.32 9.88 27.05
N ARG A 331 -19.63 8.72 27.66
CA ARG A 331 -20.91 8.53 28.36
C ARG A 331 -21.10 9.49 29.54
N SER A 332 -19.99 9.92 30.14
CA SER A 332 -19.98 10.82 31.30
C SER A 332 -19.77 12.29 30.96
N LEU A 333 -19.45 12.61 29.68
CA LEU A 333 -19.13 13.96 29.24
C LEU A 333 -20.30 14.58 28.45
N PRO A 334 -20.52 15.91 28.59
CA PRO A 334 -21.46 16.61 27.73
C PRO A 334 -20.98 16.63 26.27
N GLU A 335 -21.92 16.81 25.34
CA GLU A 335 -21.68 16.72 23.89
C GLU A 335 -20.57 17.65 23.40
N ASP A 336 -20.49 18.87 23.95
CA ASP A 336 -19.49 19.90 23.62
C ASP A 336 -18.07 19.60 24.14
N ARG A 337 -17.91 18.56 24.97
CA ARG A 337 -16.63 18.13 25.56
C ARG A 337 -16.25 16.70 25.21
N GLN A 338 -16.96 16.10 24.26
CA GLN A 338 -16.64 14.73 23.84
C GLN A 338 -15.21 14.62 23.34
N VAL A 339 -14.60 13.50 23.70
CA VAL A 339 -13.26 13.13 23.32
C VAL A 339 -13.29 12.32 22.03
N THR A 340 -12.35 12.62 21.16
CA THR A 340 -11.99 11.80 20.00
C THR A 340 -10.71 11.04 20.31
N ALA A 341 -10.64 9.77 19.88
CA ALA A 341 -9.44 8.96 19.99
C ALA A 341 -9.32 8.07 18.76
N PHE A 342 -8.09 7.88 18.29
CA PHE A 342 -7.81 6.97 17.20
C PHE A 342 -6.42 6.34 17.37
N SER A 343 -6.21 5.16 16.81
CA SER A 343 -4.93 4.45 16.88
C SER A 343 -4.15 4.50 15.57
N PHE A 344 -2.83 4.63 15.67
CA PHE A 344 -1.87 4.52 14.58
C PHE A 344 -1.03 3.23 14.72
N PRO A 345 -1.38 2.15 14.02
CA PRO A 345 -0.57 0.94 13.97
C PRO A 345 0.79 1.22 13.30
N MET A 346 1.87 0.87 13.99
CA MET A 346 3.24 1.01 13.48
C MET A 346 3.90 -0.36 13.44
N ARG A 347 4.31 -0.80 12.26
CA ARG A 347 5.03 -2.07 12.13
C ARG A 347 6.42 -1.91 12.74
N TYR A 348 6.75 -2.79 13.68
CA TYR A 348 8.11 -2.93 14.17
C TYR A 348 9.05 -3.35 13.04
N ILE A 349 10.15 -2.62 12.92
CA ILE A 349 11.28 -2.94 12.05
C ILE A 349 12.53 -2.83 12.93
N PRO A 350 13.38 -3.88 13.00
CA PRO A 350 14.62 -3.83 13.77
C PRO A 350 15.49 -2.66 13.33
N LEU A 351 16.17 -2.06 14.30
CA LEU A 351 17.06 -0.92 14.04
C LEU A 351 18.20 -1.26 13.07
N THR A 352 18.53 -2.55 12.90
CA THR A 352 19.55 -3.05 11.99
C THR A 352 19.04 -3.43 10.59
N ALA A 353 17.73 -3.34 10.34
CA ALA A 353 17.16 -3.82 9.08
C ALA A 353 17.35 -2.82 7.93
N HIS A 354 17.89 -3.29 6.80
CA HIS A 354 18.07 -2.48 5.58
C HIS A 354 16.80 -2.33 4.73
N GLN A 355 15.72 -3.02 5.10
CA GLN A 355 14.46 -3.02 4.37
C GLN A 355 13.26 -3.31 5.29
N ARG A 356 12.05 -2.93 4.85
CA ARG A 356 10.79 -3.01 5.63
C ARG A 356 10.20 -4.44 5.75
N GLY A 357 11.00 -5.47 5.49
CA GLY A 357 10.57 -6.86 5.34
C GLY A 357 10.46 -7.69 6.63
N TYR A 358 10.81 -7.15 7.80
CA TYR A 358 10.89 -7.92 9.05
C TYR A 358 9.58 -8.56 9.47
N VAL A 359 9.61 -9.86 9.80
CA VAL A 359 8.47 -10.63 10.30
C VAL A 359 8.82 -11.12 11.71
N GLY A 360 8.04 -10.72 12.70
CA GLY A 360 8.23 -11.12 14.09
C GLY A 360 7.75 -12.55 14.36
N SER A 361 8.21 -13.14 15.45
CA SER A 361 7.99 -14.56 15.79
C SER A 361 6.53 -15.00 15.93
N GLN A 362 5.62 -14.08 16.24
CA GLN A 362 4.17 -14.32 16.36
C GLN A 362 3.38 -13.90 15.11
N TRP A 363 4.08 -13.51 14.04
CA TRP A 363 3.51 -13.01 12.81
C TRP A 363 3.99 -13.82 11.60
N ASN A 364 3.31 -13.65 10.48
CA ASN A 364 3.73 -14.16 9.19
C ASN A 364 3.57 -13.08 8.12
N ALA A 365 4.22 -13.24 6.96
CA ALA A 365 4.21 -12.24 5.90
C ALA A 365 2.78 -11.94 5.42
N LYS A 366 1.90 -12.95 5.40
CA LYS A 366 0.50 -12.79 5.00
C LYS A 366 -0.29 -11.88 5.94
N PHE A 367 -0.12 -12.06 7.25
CA PHE A 367 -0.79 -11.24 8.25
C PHE A 367 -0.34 -9.78 8.15
N LEU A 368 0.96 -9.55 8.00
CA LEU A 368 1.50 -8.20 7.85
C LEU A 368 1.01 -7.53 6.57
N ARG A 369 0.90 -8.29 5.48
CA ARG A 369 0.31 -7.81 4.23
C ARG A 369 -1.18 -7.48 4.39
N ALA A 370 -1.94 -8.32 5.10
CA ALA A 370 -3.35 -8.08 5.36
C ALA A 370 -3.59 -6.80 6.18
N VAL A 371 -2.80 -6.55 7.23
CA VAL A 371 -2.85 -5.29 8.00
C VAL A 371 -2.59 -4.08 7.09
N GLN A 372 -1.61 -4.16 6.19
CA GLN A 372 -1.38 -3.08 5.22
C GLN A 372 -2.60 -2.83 4.34
N CYS A 373 -3.24 -3.88 3.83
CA CYS A 373 -4.45 -3.77 3.01
C CYS A 373 -5.61 -3.10 3.79
N MET A 374 -5.82 -3.48 5.05
CA MET A 374 -6.83 -2.88 5.94
C MET A 374 -6.55 -1.40 6.23
N LEU A 375 -5.28 -0.98 6.30
CA LEU A 375 -4.96 0.42 6.58
C LEU A 375 -5.11 1.37 5.40
N ILE A 376 -5.24 0.87 4.15
CA ILE A 376 -5.35 1.71 2.93
C ILE A 376 -6.51 2.72 3.01
N PRO A 377 -7.76 2.34 3.35
CA PRO A 377 -8.89 3.27 3.37
C PRO A 377 -8.72 4.41 4.39
N THR A 378 -7.95 4.18 5.46
CA THR A 378 -7.67 5.21 6.47
C THR A 378 -6.64 6.24 6.00
N GLN A 379 -5.94 6.01 4.88
CA GLN A 379 -4.79 6.82 4.43
C GLN A 379 -3.74 7.07 5.53
N GLY A 380 -3.63 6.16 6.50
CA GLY A 380 -2.76 6.31 7.66
C GLY A 380 -3.19 7.40 8.65
N LYS A 381 -4.46 7.85 8.62
CA LYS A 381 -5.06 8.80 9.58
C LYS A 381 -5.55 8.14 10.88
N GLY A 382 -5.42 6.81 10.97
CA GLY A 382 -5.88 6.03 12.12
C GLY A 382 -7.38 5.74 12.08
N VAL A 383 -7.83 4.88 12.99
CA VAL A 383 -9.25 4.45 13.07
C VAL A 383 -9.87 5.03 14.34
N GLY A 384 -10.88 5.90 14.18
CA GLY A 384 -11.55 6.57 15.31
C GLY A 384 -13.05 6.28 15.46
N SER A 385 -13.68 5.63 14.48
CA SER A 385 -15.09 5.24 14.53
C SER A 385 -15.24 3.75 14.82
N ARG A 386 -16.13 3.39 15.75
CA ARG A 386 -16.43 1.99 16.09
C ARG A 386 -17.02 1.22 14.91
N SER A 387 -17.96 1.82 14.18
CA SER A 387 -18.59 1.16 13.04
C SER A 387 -17.59 0.86 11.93
N PHE A 388 -16.71 1.82 11.64
CA PHE A 388 -15.62 1.62 10.69
C PHE A 388 -14.62 0.57 11.18
N PHE A 389 -14.23 0.63 12.46
CA PHE A 389 -13.31 -0.33 13.06
C PHE A 389 -13.82 -1.76 12.96
N GLU A 390 -15.07 -2.01 13.36
CA GLU A 390 -15.65 -3.36 13.32
C GLU A 390 -15.83 -3.88 11.89
N ALA A 391 -16.16 -2.99 10.94
CA ALA A 391 -16.29 -3.37 9.53
C ALA A 391 -14.93 -3.81 8.93
N ASP A 392 -13.84 -3.15 9.31
CA ASP A 392 -12.53 -3.40 8.70
C ASP A 392 -11.69 -4.44 9.47
N PHE A 393 -11.65 -4.35 10.80
CA PHE A 393 -10.83 -5.18 11.69
C PHE A 393 -11.61 -6.31 12.37
N GLY A 394 -12.95 -6.29 12.35
CA GLY A 394 -13.80 -7.29 13.00
C GLY A 394 -14.26 -6.88 14.41
N LYS A 395 -15.17 -7.69 14.98
CA LYS A 395 -15.80 -7.42 16.28
C LYS A 395 -15.01 -7.96 17.48
N ASN A 396 -14.08 -8.87 17.23
CA ASN A 396 -13.20 -9.47 18.23
C ASN A 396 -11.88 -9.93 17.57
N ALA A 397 -10.90 -10.32 18.40
CA ALA A 397 -9.59 -10.75 17.94
C ALA A 397 -9.63 -12.00 17.04
N GLU A 398 -10.60 -12.91 17.24
CA GLU A 398 -10.76 -14.09 16.39
C GLU A 398 -11.22 -13.70 14.98
N GLU A 399 -12.20 -12.79 14.87
CA GLU A 399 -12.62 -12.23 13.58
C GLU A 399 -11.48 -11.51 12.88
N PHE A 400 -10.67 -10.76 13.64
CA PHE A 400 -9.49 -10.09 13.11
C PHE A 400 -8.50 -11.08 12.49
N VAL A 401 -8.09 -12.11 13.25
CA VAL A 401 -7.17 -13.15 12.75
C VAL A 401 -7.73 -13.86 11.53
N ARG A 402 -9.03 -14.16 11.53
CA ARG A 402 -9.71 -14.69 10.33
C ARG A 402 -9.57 -13.74 9.14
N PHE A 403 -9.81 -12.44 9.33
CA PHE A 403 -9.64 -11.46 8.26
C PHE A 403 -8.19 -11.31 7.78
N LEU A 404 -7.20 -11.53 8.65
CA LEU A 404 -5.79 -11.57 8.26
C LEU A 404 -5.47 -12.74 7.32
N CYS A 405 -6.18 -13.86 7.49
CA CYS A 405 -6.04 -15.01 6.61
C CYS A 405 -6.59 -14.71 5.20
N MET A 406 -7.72 -14.01 5.09
CA MET A 406 -8.44 -13.75 3.83
C MET A 406 -7.57 -13.21 2.68
N PRO A 407 -7.78 -13.61 1.41
CA PRO A 407 -7.06 -13.07 0.26
C PRO A 407 -7.16 -11.54 0.15
N ASP A 408 -6.06 -10.88 -0.20
CA ASP A 408 -5.96 -9.41 -0.23
C ASP A 408 -7.07 -8.72 -1.05
N LYS A 409 -7.45 -9.30 -2.20
CA LYS A 409 -8.53 -8.78 -3.05
C LYS A 409 -9.88 -8.82 -2.34
N LEU A 410 -10.12 -9.86 -1.54
CA LEU A 410 -11.35 -10.01 -0.76
C LEU A 410 -11.33 -9.11 0.47
N ILE A 411 -10.16 -8.89 1.10
CA ILE A 411 -10.00 -7.89 2.17
C ILE A 411 -10.46 -6.52 1.67
N ALA A 412 -9.93 -6.06 0.53
CA ALA A 412 -10.27 -4.77 -0.05
C ALA A 412 -11.74 -4.65 -0.47
N ALA A 413 -12.43 -5.78 -0.68
CA ALA A 413 -13.81 -5.84 -1.15
C ALA A 413 -14.84 -6.04 -0.02
N ARG A 414 -14.44 -6.05 1.26
CA ARG A 414 -15.37 -6.21 2.40
C ARG A 414 -16.27 -5.00 2.67
N GLY A 415 -15.97 -3.84 2.09
CA GLY A 415 -16.75 -2.62 2.29
C GLY A 415 -18.17 -2.69 1.71
N GLU A 416 -19.05 -1.83 2.23
CA GLU A 416 -20.43 -1.69 1.76
C GLU A 416 -20.50 -1.04 0.37
N PHE A 417 -21.57 -1.34 -0.39
CA PHE A 417 -21.79 -0.72 -1.69
C PHE A 417 -22.31 0.71 -1.52
N SER A 418 -21.55 1.69 -2.01
CA SER A 418 -22.01 3.08 -2.07
C SER A 418 -22.71 3.39 -3.39
N LEU A 419 -23.87 4.06 -3.31
CA LEU A 419 -24.57 4.67 -4.45
C LEU A 419 -23.88 5.96 -4.92
N SER A 420 -23.17 6.66 -4.04
CA SER A 420 -22.36 7.82 -4.39
C SER A 420 -21.00 7.36 -4.95
N GLY A 421 -21.00 6.93 -6.22
CA GLY A 421 -19.78 6.70 -6.99
C GLY A 421 -19.02 8.00 -7.27
N ARG A 422 -17.87 7.89 -7.97
CA ARG A 422 -17.14 9.04 -8.51
C ARG A 422 -18.13 9.89 -9.33
N GLY A 423 -18.38 11.13 -8.93
CA GLY A 423 -19.50 11.94 -9.44
C GLY A 423 -19.63 11.87 -10.98
N GLY A 424 -20.86 11.65 -11.46
CA GLY A 424 -21.16 11.53 -12.89
C GLY A 424 -21.22 10.11 -13.47
N GLU A 425 -21.26 9.07 -12.63
CA GLU A 425 -21.45 7.67 -13.08
C GLU A 425 -22.86 7.47 -13.68
N ASP A 426 -22.93 6.91 -14.89
CA ASP A 426 -24.20 6.57 -15.55
C ASP A 426 -24.82 5.27 -14.99
N PRO A 427 -26.10 4.97 -15.31
CA PRO A 427 -26.78 3.78 -14.77
C PRO A 427 -26.13 2.44 -15.16
N GLU A 428 -25.48 2.35 -16.33
CA GLU A 428 -24.85 1.13 -16.82
C GLU A 428 -23.54 0.86 -16.07
N ALA A 429 -22.70 1.89 -15.91
CA ALA A 429 -21.49 1.85 -15.10
C ALA A 429 -21.80 1.51 -13.63
N LEU A 430 -22.87 2.09 -13.07
CA LEU A 430 -23.34 1.77 -11.72
C LEU A 430 -23.74 0.29 -11.60
N ALA A 431 -24.48 -0.24 -12.59
CA ALA A 431 -24.89 -1.64 -12.62
C ALA A 431 -23.68 -2.58 -12.74
N ALA A 432 -22.72 -2.26 -13.61
CA ALA A 432 -21.49 -3.03 -13.77
C ALA A 432 -20.65 -3.04 -12.48
N ARG A 433 -20.48 -1.88 -11.83
CA ARG A 433 -19.79 -1.76 -10.54
C ARG A 433 -20.49 -2.57 -9.45
N LYS A 434 -21.83 -2.54 -9.42
CA LYS A 434 -22.64 -3.34 -8.49
C LYS A 434 -22.45 -4.83 -8.73
N ALA A 435 -22.46 -5.30 -9.98
CA ALA A 435 -22.25 -6.71 -10.32
C ALA A 435 -20.87 -7.20 -9.85
N VAL A 436 -19.81 -6.40 -10.04
CA VAL A 436 -18.46 -6.70 -9.53
C VAL A 436 -18.46 -6.78 -7.99
N TRP A 437 -19.13 -5.85 -7.31
CA TRP A 437 -19.25 -5.88 -5.87
C TRP A 437 -19.99 -7.14 -5.38
N GLU A 438 -21.14 -7.47 -5.97
CA GLU A 438 -21.94 -8.66 -5.62
C GLU A 438 -21.16 -9.97 -5.82
N LYS A 439 -20.39 -10.06 -6.92
CA LYS A 439 -19.48 -11.18 -7.20
C LYS A 439 -18.43 -11.33 -6.10
N ASN A 440 -17.82 -10.24 -5.66
CA ASN A 440 -16.88 -10.27 -4.54
C ASN A 440 -17.57 -10.64 -3.22
N GLN A 441 -18.81 -10.20 -2.97
CA GLN A 441 -19.56 -10.62 -1.78
C GLN A 441 -19.88 -12.12 -1.78
N ARG A 442 -20.14 -12.74 -2.94
CA ARG A 442 -20.26 -14.21 -3.04
C ARG A 442 -18.95 -14.90 -2.69
N LYS A 443 -17.81 -14.43 -3.21
CA LYS A 443 -16.48 -14.97 -2.87
C LYS A 443 -16.13 -14.82 -1.39
N ILE A 444 -16.46 -13.69 -0.77
CA ILE A 444 -16.26 -13.47 0.67
C ILE A 444 -17.11 -14.43 1.50
N ARG A 445 -18.39 -14.60 1.14
CA ARG A 445 -19.29 -15.56 1.82
C ARG A 445 -18.77 -16.99 1.71
N GLU A 446 -18.33 -17.38 0.53
CA GLU A 446 -17.76 -18.71 0.30
C GLU A 446 -16.46 -18.93 1.08
N TRP A 447 -15.54 -17.94 1.04
CA TRP A 447 -14.31 -17.99 1.81
C TRP A 447 -14.61 -18.15 3.31
N ASN A 448 -15.58 -17.39 3.84
CA ASN A 448 -15.98 -17.48 5.24
C ASN A 448 -16.57 -18.84 5.60
N ARG A 449 -17.43 -19.39 4.72
CA ARG A 449 -18.03 -20.72 4.90
C ARG A 449 -16.94 -21.80 5.00
N LEU A 450 -16.00 -21.80 4.07
CA LEU A 450 -14.89 -22.76 4.03
C LEU A 450 -13.94 -22.58 5.23
N TYR A 451 -13.56 -21.35 5.56
CA TYR A 451 -12.67 -21.07 6.70
C TYR A 451 -13.30 -21.53 8.03
N GLN A 452 -14.61 -21.33 8.21
CA GLN A 452 -15.33 -21.78 9.41
C GLN A 452 -15.33 -23.31 9.56
N GLN A 453 -15.27 -24.05 8.45
CA GLN A 453 -15.25 -25.51 8.45
C GLN A 453 -13.87 -26.11 8.80
N LEU A 454 -12.79 -25.31 8.81
CA LEU A 454 -11.43 -25.82 9.02
C LEU A 454 -11.25 -26.56 10.35
N GLY A 455 -11.96 -26.16 11.41
CA GLY A 455 -11.77 -26.74 12.75
C GLY A 455 -10.28 -26.79 13.13
N ASP A 456 -9.78 -27.99 13.39
CA ASP A 456 -8.39 -28.27 13.78
C ASP A 456 -7.37 -28.04 12.66
N GLU A 457 -7.80 -27.99 11.39
CA GLU A 457 -6.93 -27.73 10.24
C GLU A 457 -6.49 -26.25 10.13
N ARG A 458 -7.06 -25.36 10.95
CA ARG A 458 -6.84 -23.91 10.87
C ARG A 458 -5.36 -23.52 10.97
N THR A 459 -4.62 -24.11 11.90
CA THR A 459 -3.19 -23.82 12.11
C THR A 459 -2.36 -24.21 10.88
N GLN A 460 -2.66 -25.37 10.30
CA GLN A 460 -1.97 -25.84 9.10
C GLN A 460 -2.28 -24.97 7.88
N PHE A 461 -3.55 -24.55 7.75
CA PHE A 461 -3.94 -23.63 6.68
C PHE A 461 -3.25 -22.25 6.81
N ILE A 462 -3.14 -21.71 8.03
CA ILE A 462 -2.39 -20.47 8.29
C ILE A 462 -0.92 -20.62 7.88
N ALA A 463 -0.30 -21.77 8.17
CA ALA A 463 1.07 -22.05 7.75
C ALA A 463 1.20 -22.11 6.22
N LEU A 464 0.23 -22.73 5.52
CA LEU A 464 0.20 -22.85 4.07
C LEU A 464 0.19 -21.50 3.33
N ILE A 465 -0.45 -20.47 3.92
CA ILE A 465 -0.54 -19.12 3.33
C ILE A 465 0.49 -18.15 3.89
N GLY A 466 1.27 -18.54 4.90
CA GLY A 466 1.99 -17.63 5.79
C GLY A 466 3.09 -16.80 5.12
N ASP A 467 3.73 -17.34 4.08
CA ASP A 467 4.78 -16.64 3.33
C ASP A 467 4.24 -15.60 2.33
N ASN A 468 2.91 -15.47 2.22
CA ASN A 468 2.24 -14.55 1.31
C ASN A 468 2.57 -14.78 -0.18
N GLU A 469 2.92 -16.02 -0.55
CA GLU A 469 3.19 -16.41 -1.93
C GLU A 469 2.21 -17.50 -2.40
N PHE A 470 1.37 -17.17 -3.39
CA PHE A 470 0.26 -18.03 -3.80
C PHE A 470 0.51 -18.73 -5.14
N LEU A 471 1.06 -19.94 -5.10
CA LEU A 471 1.42 -20.71 -6.29
C LEU A 471 0.53 -21.96 -6.46
N PRO A 472 0.20 -22.37 -7.70
CA PRO A 472 -0.56 -23.60 -7.97
C PRO A 472 -0.02 -24.85 -7.25
N GLU A 473 1.29 -25.00 -7.20
CA GLU A 473 1.99 -26.16 -6.64
C GLU A 473 1.71 -26.32 -5.14
N LYS A 474 1.51 -25.22 -4.41
CA LYS A 474 1.16 -25.25 -2.99
C LYS A 474 -0.24 -25.81 -2.75
N LEU A 475 -1.18 -25.59 -3.68
CA LEU A 475 -2.51 -26.22 -3.60
C LEU A 475 -2.39 -27.74 -3.73
N LEU A 476 -1.52 -28.23 -4.62
CA LEU A 476 -1.32 -29.67 -4.81
C LEU A 476 -0.73 -30.34 -3.55
N GLY A 477 0.06 -29.60 -2.77
CA GLY A 477 0.58 -30.03 -1.47
C GLY A 477 -0.38 -29.89 -0.29
N ALA A 478 -1.56 -29.27 -0.48
CA ALA A 478 -2.52 -29.10 0.60
C ALA A 478 -3.17 -30.46 0.98
N PRO A 479 -3.32 -30.75 2.29
CA PRO A 479 -3.61 -32.09 2.78
C PRO A 479 -5.09 -32.49 2.69
N SER A 480 -6.00 -31.52 2.61
CA SER A 480 -7.45 -31.75 2.57
C SER A 480 -8.09 -31.01 1.41
N ASP A 481 -9.22 -31.53 0.94
CA ASP A 481 -10.03 -30.88 -0.09
C ASP A 481 -10.57 -29.53 0.39
N LEU A 482 -10.84 -29.38 1.69
CA LEU A 482 -11.26 -28.12 2.28
C LEU A 482 -10.17 -27.05 2.16
N GLN A 483 -8.92 -27.38 2.51
CA GLN A 483 -7.80 -26.46 2.36
C GLN A 483 -7.54 -26.13 0.88
N LYS A 484 -7.66 -27.10 -0.03
CA LYS A 484 -7.53 -26.86 -1.48
C LYS A 484 -8.59 -25.88 -2.01
N LYS A 485 -9.86 -26.09 -1.66
CA LYS A 485 -10.97 -25.19 -2.03
C LYS A 485 -10.72 -23.77 -1.52
N LEU A 486 -10.30 -23.65 -0.26
CA LEU A 486 -10.00 -22.35 0.35
C LEU A 486 -8.78 -21.67 -0.30
N TYR A 487 -7.72 -22.43 -0.59
CA TYR A 487 -6.50 -21.94 -1.23
C TYR A 487 -6.76 -21.49 -2.68
N LEU A 488 -7.70 -22.12 -3.38
CA LEU A 488 -8.08 -21.75 -4.75
C LEU A 488 -8.51 -20.28 -4.85
N LEU A 489 -9.13 -19.73 -3.80
CA LEU A 489 -9.55 -18.33 -3.72
C LEU A 489 -8.39 -17.32 -3.60
N TYR A 490 -7.15 -17.79 -3.39
CA TYR A 490 -5.93 -16.97 -3.38
C TYR A 490 -5.25 -16.92 -4.74
N LEU A 491 -5.51 -17.91 -5.61
CA LEU A 491 -4.94 -17.94 -6.94
C LEU A 491 -5.61 -16.87 -7.81
N THR A 492 -4.79 -16.15 -8.58
CA THR A 492 -5.29 -15.34 -9.69
C THR A 492 -5.83 -16.26 -10.79
N THR A 493 -6.80 -15.82 -11.58
CA THR A 493 -7.37 -16.62 -12.68
C THR A 493 -6.30 -17.24 -13.61
N PRO A 494 -5.21 -16.54 -14.02
CA PRO A 494 -4.14 -17.18 -14.80
C PRO A 494 -3.40 -18.32 -14.07
N ARG A 495 -3.27 -18.24 -12.74
CA ARG A 495 -2.69 -19.30 -11.90
C ARG A 495 -3.66 -20.45 -11.70
N THR A 496 -4.95 -20.18 -11.57
CA THR A 496 -5.99 -21.21 -11.58
C THR A 496 -5.96 -21.99 -12.90
N LEU A 497 -5.84 -21.31 -14.04
CA LEU A 497 -5.70 -21.95 -15.35
C LEU A 497 -4.39 -22.76 -15.49
N ALA A 498 -3.29 -22.28 -14.90
CA ALA A 498 -2.06 -23.05 -14.82
C ALA A 498 -2.24 -24.34 -14.00
N LEU A 499 -2.91 -24.25 -12.84
CA LEU A 499 -3.23 -25.39 -11.97
C LEU A 499 -4.01 -26.48 -12.72
N LEU A 500 -4.99 -26.13 -13.56
CA LEU A 500 -5.77 -27.12 -14.31
C LEU A 500 -4.89 -28.03 -15.17
N GLY A 501 -3.82 -27.50 -15.77
CA GLY A 501 -2.87 -28.27 -16.58
C GLY A 501 -1.89 -29.13 -15.76
N MET A 502 -1.78 -28.88 -14.45
CA MET A 502 -0.93 -29.66 -13.54
C MET A 502 -1.64 -30.89 -12.96
N VAL A 503 -2.97 -30.94 -13.04
CA VAL A 503 -3.78 -31.97 -12.40
C VAL A 503 -4.15 -33.06 -13.39
N ARG A 504 -3.81 -34.31 -13.06
CA ARG A 504 -4.12 -35.47 -13.91
C ARG A 504 -5.62 -35.77 -13.88
N SER A 505 -6.22 -35.94 -15.06
CA SER A 505 -7.61 -36.39 -15.23
C SER A 505 -7.90 -37.68 -14.44
N GLY A 506 -9.03 -37.70 -13.72
CA GLY A 506 -9.46 -38.83 -12.88
C GLY A 506 -8.69 -38.99 -11.57
N SER A 507 -7.84 -38.03 -11.19
CA SER A 507 -7.27 -37.98 -9.85
C SER A 507 -8.31 -37.40 -8.85
N PRO A 508 -8.22 -37.72 -7.54
CA PRO A 508 -9.12 -37.12 -6.55
C PRO A 508 -9.11 -35.58 -6.55
N THR A 509 -7.94 -34.98 -6.86
CA THR A 509 -7.82 -33.51 -6.96
C THR A 509 -8.51 -32.98 -8.23
N TYR A 510 -8.49 -33.72 -9.34
CA TYR A 510 -9.26 -33.36 -10.54
C TYR A 510 -10.75 -33.33 -10.25
N ASP A 511 -11.28 -34.39 -9.64
CA ASP A 511 -12.70 -34.54 -9.35
C ASP A 511 -13.17 -33.47 -8.36
N MET A 512 -12.38 -33.21 -7.32
CA MET A 512 -12.64 -32.13 -6.36
C MET A 512 -12.66 -30.76 -7.04
N LEU A 513 -11.64 -30.42 -7.84
CA LEU A 513 -11.57 -29.13 -8.51
C LEU A 513 -12.75 -28.95 -9.47
N LYS A 514 -13.05 -29.96 -10.28
CA LYS A 514 -14.15 -29.92 -11.25
C LYS A 514 -15.51 -29.80 -10.56
N GLY A 515 -15.78 -30.62 -9.55
CA GLY A 515 -17.02 -30.53 -8.77
C GLY A 515 -17.16 -29.17 -8.07
N TYR A 516 -16.07 -28.65 -7.54
CA TYR A 516 -16.09 -27.36 -6.85
C TYR A 516 -16.36 -26.19 -7.80
N VAL A 517 -15.59 -26.07 -8.89
CA VAL A 517 -15.72 -24.92 -9.80
C VAL A 517 -16.90 -25.02 -10.75
N CYS A 518 -17.45 -26.20 -11.02
CA CYS A 518 -18.63 -26.33 -11.89
C CYS A 518 -19.95 -26.32 -11.11
N SER A 519 -19.97 -26.84 -9.88
CA SER A 519 -21.22 -27.11 -9.15
C SER A 519 -21.31 -26.36 -7.82
N GLU A 520 -20.30 -26.45 -6.96
CA GLU A 520 -20.38 -25.86 -5.62
C GLU A 520 -20.20 -24.33 -5.62
N PHE A 521 -19.24 -23.83 -6.40
CA PHE A 521 -18.89 -22.41 -6.47
C PHE A 521 -18.50 -21.97 -7.90
N PRO A 522 -19.48 -21.82 -8.80
CA PRO A 522 -19.26 -21.56 -10.22
C PRO A 522 -18.68 -20.18 -10.56
N ASP A 523 -18.65 -19.23 -9.62
CA ASP A 523 -18.03 -17.91 -9.84
C ASP A 523 -16.55 -18.01 -10.29
N LEU A 524 -15.81 -19.04 -9.85
CA LEU A 524 -14.42 -19.26 -10.30
C LEU A 524 -14.33 -19.77 -11.74
N TYR A 525 -15.28 -20.60 -12.16
CA TYR A 525 -15.39 -21.01 -13.56
C TYR A 525 -15.74 -19.83 -14.45
N GLN A 526 -16.70 -19.00 -14.01
CA GLN A 526 -17.08 -17.79 -14.72
C GLN A 526 -15.94 -16.78 -14.82
N ASP A 527 -15.07 -16.64 -13.81
CA ASP A 527 -13.84 -15.83 -13.92
C ASP A 527 -12.93 -16.31 -15.06
N MET A 528 -12.80 -17.64 -15.23
CA MET A 528 -11.95 -18.22 -16.29
C MET A 528 -12.56 -17.97 -17.67
N VAL A 529 -13.87 -18.19 -17.83
CA VAL A 529 -14.60 -17.92 -19.07
C VAL A 529 -14.52 -16.43 -19.43
N GLU A 530 -14.75 -15.54 -18.46
CA GLU A 530 -14.67 -14.08 -18.62
C GLU A 530 -13.27 -13.64 -19.06
N LEU A 531 -12.21 -14.12 -18.38
CA LEU A 531 -10.83 -13.78 -18.74
C LEU A 531 -10.49 -14.23 -20.18
N LEU A 532 -10.85 -15.47 -20.52
CA LEU A 532 -10.56 -16.05 -21.83
C LEU A 532 -11.40 -15.41 -22.95
N SER A 533 -12.61 -14.92 -22.67
CA SER A 533 -13.47 -14.29 -23.69
C SER A 533 -13.23 -12.79 -23.88
N THR A 534 -12.56 -12.12 -22.93
CA THR A 534 -12.40 -10.64 -22.96
C THR A 534 -10.96 -10.16 -23.14
N SER A 535 -9.96 -10.88 -22.64
CA SER A 535 -8.57 -10.41 -22.65
C SER A 535 -7.82 -10.88 -23.90
N GLU A 536 -7.34 -9.97 -24.75
CA GLU A 536 -6.50 -10.35 -25.89
C GLU A 536 -5.06 -10.74 -25.48
N ALA A 537 -4.62 -10.40 -24.26
CA ALA A 537 -3.25 -10.60 -23.78
C ALA A 537 -3.03 -11.99 -23.13
N GLN A 538 -3.57 -13.05 -23.75
CA GLN A 538 -3.50 -14.41 -23.22
C GLN A 538 -2.20 -15.13 -23.59
N GLN A 539 -1.62 -15.83 -22.62
CA GLN A 539 -0.62 -16.87 -22.84
C GLN A 539 -1.29 -18.15 -23.35
N GLN A 540 -0.61 -18.88 -24.24
CA GLN A 540 -1.16 -20.03 -24.95
C GLN A 540 -1.66 -21.15 -24.02
N TYR A 541 -0.96 -21.40 -22.91
CA TYR A 541 -1.30 -22.46 -21.95
C TYR A 541 -2.70 -22.27 -21.32
N MET A 542 -3.18 -21.02 -21.22
CA MET A 542 -4.42 -20.72 -20.51
C MET A 542 -5.64 -21.35 -21.20
N PHE A 543 -5.76 -21.13 -22.51
CA PHE A 543 -6.82 -21.73 -23.32
C PHE A 543 -6.66 -23.26 -23.42
N GLN A 544 -5.44 -23.74 -23.59
CA GLN A 544 -5.15 -25.18 -23.69
C GLN A 544 -5.54 -25.93 -22.42
N ASN A 545 -5.10 -25.46 -21.25
CA ASN A 545 -5.41 -26.10 -19.98
C ASN A 545 -6.91 -26.08 -19.68
N PHE A 546 -7.59 -24.97 -19.99
CA PHE A 546 -9.04 -24.85 -19.80
C PHE A 546 -9.80 -25.89 -20.65
N THR A 547 -9.50 -25.94 -21.95
CA THR A 547 -10.19 -26.82 -22.90
C THR A 547 -9.86 -28.30 -22.68
N GLN A 548 -8.64 -28.62 -22.28
CA GLN A 548 -8.29 -29.99 -21.87
C GLN A 548 -9.00 -30.42 -20.59
N PHE A 549 -9.21 -29.50 -19.64
CA PHE A 549 -9.85 -29.81 -18.36
C PHE A 549 -11.37 -29.93 -18.45
N PHE A 550 -12.02 -29.00 -19.15
CA PHE A 550 -13.50 -28.93 -19.27
C PHE A 550 -14.04 -29.57 -20.55
N GLY A 551 -13.20 -29.83 -21.54
CA GLY A 551 -13.60 -30.49 -22.79
C GLY A 551 -14.58 -29.67 -23.62
N ARG A 552 -15.54 -30.37 -24.22
CA ARG A 552 -16.53 -29.82 -25.16
C ARG A 552 -17.40 -28.74 -24.51
N ASP A 553 -17.84 -28.96 -23.28
CA ASP A 553 -18.74 -28.03 -22.58
C ASP A 553 -18.06 -26.68 -22.33
N GLY A 554 -16.79 -26.70 -21.91
CA GLY A 554 -16.02 -25.48 -21.73
C GLY A 554 -15.83 -24.68 -23.02
N LEU A 555 -15.63 -25.36 -24.16
CA LEU A 555 -15.56 -24.71 -25.47
C LEU A 555 -16.89 -24.04 -25.85
N ALA A 556 -18.01 -24.72 -25.63
CA ALA A 556 -19.33 -24.18 -25.88
C ALA A 556 -19.61 -22.94 -25.02
N ASP A 557 -19.17 -22.93 -23.76
CA ASP A 557 -19.32 -21.78 -22.86
C ASP A 557 -18.47 -20.58 -23.29
N LEU A 558 -17.24 -20.80 -23.76
CA LEU A 558 -16.40 -19.73 -24.30
C LEU A 558 -17.04 -19.08 -25.54
N LEU A 559 -17.60 -19.89 -26.44
CA LEU A 559 -18.32 -19.37 -27.60
C LEU A 559 -19.62 -18.67 -27.21
N SER A 560 -20.34 -19.20 -26.21
CA SER A 560 -21.53 -18.57 -25.65
C SER A 560 -21.22 -17.18 -25.09
N ALA A 561 -20.07 -16.99 -24.45
CA ALA A 561 -19.63 -15.68 -23.96
C ALA A 561 -19.32 -14.68 -25.09
N LEU A 562 -18.91 -15.16 -26.27
CA LEU A 562 -18.68 -14.32 -27.46
C LEU A 562 -19.95 -14.07 -28.29
N ALA A 563 -21.02 -14.83 -28.05
CA ALA A 563 -22.25 -14.75 -28.84
C ALA A 563 -22.98 -13.40 -28.78
N PRO A 564 -23.01 -12.65 -27.65
CA PRO A 564 -23.65 -11.32 -27.59
C PRO A 564 -23.02 -10.28 -28.52
N GLN A 565 -21.74 -10.46 -28.88
CA GLN A 565 -21.02 -9.62 -29.84
C GLN A 565 -20.89 -10.29 -31.21
N ASP A 566 -21.76 -11.26 -31.52
CA ASP A 566 -21.75 -12.03 -32.77
C ASP A 566 -20.38 -12.64 -33.11
N PHE A 567 -19.67 -13.09 -32.07
CA PHE A 567 -18.33 -13.68 -32.17
C PHE A 567 -17.26 -12.75 -32.76
N ARG A 568 -17.47 -11.43 -32.72
CA ARG A 568 -16.52 -10.39 -33.19
C ARG A 568 -15.29 -10.28 -32.28
N ALA A 569 -14.44 -11.31 -32.30
CA ALA A 569 -13.23 -11.43 -31.51
C ALA A 569 -12.08 -12.06 -32.32
N ASP A 570 -11.78 -11.48 -33.50
CA ASP A 570 -10.87 -12.05 -34.51
C ASP A 570 -9.51 -12.48 -33.93
N ARG A 571 -8.91 -11.61 -33.10
CA ARG A 571 -7.62 -11.90 -32.45
C ARG A 571 -7.68 -13.06 -31.47
N LEU A 572 -8.77 -13.21 -30.73
CA LEU A 572 -8.97 -14.32 -29.79
C LEU A 572 -9.19 -15.63 -30.54
N LEU A 573 -10.11 -15.62 -31.50
CA LEU A 573 -10.43 -16.80 -32.31
C LEU A 573 -9.19 -17.32 -33.05
N LYS A 574 -8.39 -16.42 -33.62
CA LYS A 574 -7.12 -16.79 -34.27
C LYS A 574 -6.16 -17.45 -33.28
N LYS A 575 -5.98 -16.87 -32.09
CA LYS A 575 -5.09 -17.44 -31.06
C LYS A 575 -5.56 -18.82 -30.59
N TRP A 576 -6.86 -19.00 -30.42
CA TRP A 576 -7.47 -20.28 -30.07
C TRP A 576 -7.28 -21.30 -31.19
N HIS A 577 -7.44 -20.90 -32.46
CA HIS A 577 -7.14 -21.76 -33.61
C HIS A 577 -5.68 -22.24 -33.59
N ASP A 578 -4.73 -21.30 -33.48
CA ASP A 578 -3.30 -21.61 -33.46
C ASP A 578 -2.94 -22.56 -32.30
N ALA A 579 -3.57 -22.37 -31.14
CA ALA A 579 -3.39 -23.23 -29.97
C ALA A 579 -3.95 -24.65 -30.20
N CYS A 580 -5.13 -24.76 -30.81
CA CYS A 580 -5.76 -26.04 -31.17
C CYS A 580 -4.93 -26.82 -32.18
N VAL A 581 -4.47 -26.15 -33.26
CA VAL A 581 -3.63 -26.78 -34.30
C VAL A 581 -2.34 -27.32 -33.70
N LYS A 582 -1.65 -26.54 -32.86
CA LYS A 582 -0.40 -26.99 -32.21
C LYS A 582 -0.59 -28.15 -31.24
N SER A 583 -1.74 -28.24 -30.59
CA SER A 583 -2.05 -29.28 -29.60
C SER A 583 -2.75 -30.50 -30.18
N GLY A 584 -3.06 -30.52 -31.49
CA GLY A 584 -3.83 -31.59 -32.12
C GLY A 584 -5.30 -31.65 -31.65
N MET A 585 -5.84 -30.56 -31.10
CA MET A 585 -7.23 -30.49 -30.64
C MET A 585 -8.14 -30.11 -31.82
N GLY A 586 -8.64 -31.11 -32.54
CA GLY A 586 -9.51 -30.93 -33.72
C GLY A 586 -11.01 -30.74 -33.41
N LEU A 587 -11.37 -30.20 -32.25
CA LEU A 587 -12.78 -30.16 -31.80
C LEU A 587 -13.60 -29.03 -32.44
N VAL A 588 -12.99 -27.89 -32.76
CA VAL A 588 -13.68 -26.70 -33.30
C VAL A 588 -12.77 -25.97 -34.29
N ASP A 589 -13.32 -25.56 -35.42
CA ASP A 589 -12.62 -24.75 -36.40
C ASP A 589 -12.88 -23.25 -36.18
N PHE A 590 -12.06 -22.63 -35.33
CA PHE A 590 -12.19 -21.19 -35.05
C PHE A 590 -11.92 -20.30 -36.27
N GLU A 591 -11.21 -20.77 -37.30
CA GLU A 591 -11.07 -20.00 -38.54
C GLU A 591 -12.39 -19.94 -39.31
N LEU A 592 -13.19 -21.01 -39.29
CA LEU A 592 -14.52 -20.99 -39.88
C LEU A 592 -15.43 -19.96 -39.19
N ILE A 593 -15.31 -19.81 -37.87
CA ILE A 593 -16.04 -18.77 -37.12
C ILE A 593 -15.57 -17.36 -37.53
N ARG A 594 -14.27 -17.16 -37.76
CA ARG A 594 -13.74 -15.89 -38.31
C ARG A 594 -14.22 -15.62 -39.74
N VAL A 595 -14.42 -16.67 -40.55
CA VAL A 595 -15.07 -16.52 -41.86
C VAL A 595 -16.51 -16.09 -41.69
N TYR A 596 -17.28 -16.71 -40.79
CA TYR A 596 -18.65 -16.30 -40.48
C TYR A 596 -18.75 -14.82 -40.10
N THR A 597 -17.84 -14.28 -39.27
CA THR A 597 -17.89 -12.86 -38.92
C THR A 597 -17.69 -11.94 -40.12
N ARG A 598 -16.94 -12.35 -41.14
CA ARG A 598 -16.78 -11.58 -42.40
C ARG A 598 -18.05 -11.59 -43.24
N TYR A 599 -18.80 -12.70 -43.24
CA TYR A 599 -20.12 -12.75 -43.89
C TYR A 599 -21.11 -11.81 -43.20
N LEU A 600 -21.02 -11.66 -41.88
CA LEU A 600 -21.81 -10.66 -41.16
C LEU A 600 -21.42 -9.22 -41.51
N ASP A 601 -20.12 -8.94 -41.62
CA ASP A 601 -19.63 -7.61 -42.01
C ASP A 601 -20.06 -7.20 -43.42
N ALA A 602 -20.19 -8.18 -44.31
CA ALA A 602 -20.70 -7.98 -45.66
C ALA A 602 -22.24 -8.03 -45.75
N GLU A 603 -22.97 -8.17 -44.64
CA GLU A 603 -24.45 -8.27 -44.61
C GLU A 603 -25.02 -9.39 -45.49
N MET A 604 -24.29 -10.51 -45.62
CA MET A 604 -24.64 -11.60 -46.56
C MET A 604 -25.60 -12.66 -46.01
N LEU A 605 -25.99 -12.56 -44.73
CA LEU A 605 -26.82 -13.56 -44.07
C LEU A 605 -28.16 -12.95 -43.67
N SER A 606 -29.25 -13.65 -43.99
CA SER A 606 -30.59 -13.32 -43.51
C SER A 606 -30.69 -13.49 -41.98
N PRO A 607 -31.69 -12.89 -41.31
CA PRO A 607 -31.90 -13.09 -39.88
C PRO A 607 -32.06 -14.58 -39.48
N GLU A 608 -32.67 -15.38 -40.34
CA GLU A 608 -32.87 -16.83 -40.15
C GLU A 608 -31.54 -17.59 -40.27
N GLU A 609 -30.76 -17.28 -41.31
CA GLU A 609 -29.42 -17.87 -41.54
C GLU A 609 -28.46 -17.48 -40.43
N ARG A 610 -28.52 -16.24 -39.95
CA ARG A 610 -27.73 -15.77 -38.81
C ARG A 610 -28.06 -16.53 -37.53
N THR A 611 -29.34 -16.79 -37.30
CA THR A 611 -29.79 -17.59 -36.15
C THR A 611 -29.33 -19.04 -36.27
N ALA A 612 -29.44 -19.64 -37.46
CA ALA A 612 -28.97 -21.00 -37.73
C ALA A 612 -27.45 -21.14 -37.59
N ALA A 613 -26.68 -20.18 -38.12
CA ALA A 613 -25.23 -20.15 -38.00
C ALA A 613 -24.79 -19.96 -36.53
N ARG A 614 -25.43 -19.05 -35.80
CA ARG A 614 -25.19 -18.87 -34.36
C ARG A 614 -25.45 -20.16 -33.59
N ARG A 615 -26.54 -20.87 -33.90
CA ARG A 615 -26.85 -22.17 -33.29
C ARG A 615 -25.78 -23.21 -33.60
N ALA A 616 -25.38 -23.35 -34.86
CA ALA A 616 -24.33 -24.27 -35.29
C ALA A 616 -23.00 -24.00 -34.56
N ILE A 617 -22.62 -22.72 -34.40
CA ILE A 617 -21.43 -22.33 -33.62
C ILE A 617 -21.55 -22.78 -32.16
N LEU A 618 -22.68 -22.53 -31.51
CA LEU A 618 -22.88 -22.86 -30.09
C LEU A 618 -22.99 -24.37 -29.84
N GLU A 619 -23.52 -25.13 -30.80
CA GLU A 619 -23.59 -26.61 -30.74
C GLU A 619 -22.27 -27.28 -31.16
N LEU A 620 -21.28 -26.49 -31.60
CA LEU A 620 -19.99 -26.92 -32.15
C LEU A 620 -20.11 -27.72 -33.45
N ASP A 621 -21.16 -27.49 -34.23
CA ASP A 621 -21.43 -28.14 -35.52
C ASP A 621 -20.79 -27.33 -36.67
N MET A 622 -19.49 -27.52 -36.85
CA MET A 622 -18.73 -26.85 -37.92
C MET A 622 -19.18 -27.25 -39.33
N PRO A 623 -19.54 -28.52 -39.62
CA PRO A 623 -20.11 -28.90 -40.91
C PRO A 623 -21.40 -28.14 -41.23
N ALA A 624 -22.36 -28.03 -40.30
CA ALA A 624 -23.59 -27.27 -40.51
C ALA A 624 -23.31 -25.78 -40.79
N LEU A 625 -22.35 -25.19 -40.06
CA LEU A 625 -21.90 -23.82 -40.32
C LEU A 625 -21.29 -23.68 -41.73
N ALA A 626 -20.46 -24.63 -42.15
CA ALA A 626 -19.83 -24.62 -43.46
C ALA A 626 -20.87 -24.73 -44.58
N VAL A 627 -21.89 -25.59 -44.45
CA VAL A 627 -23.00 -25.71 -45.40
C VAL A 627 -23.71 -24.36 -45.55
N LEU A 628 -24.06 -23.71 -44.45
CA LEU A 628 -24.75 -22.41 -44.45
C LEU A 628 -23.93 -21.32 -45.17
N LEU A 629 -22.64 -21.21 -44.84
CA LEU A 629 -21.76 -20.21 -45.46
C LEU A 629 -21.51 -20.49 -46.95
N ASN A 630 -21.43 -21.77 -47.33
CA ASN A 630 -21.19 -22.16 -48.73
C ASN A 630 -22.37 -21.79 -49.64
N GLN A 631 -23.62 -21.84 -49.14
CA GLN A 631 -24.81 -21.43 -49.91
C GLN A 631 -24.76 -19.96 -50.37
N ARG A 632 -24.09 -19.09 -49.61
CA ARG A 632 -23.92 -17.66 -49.90
C ARG A 632 -22.53 -17.31 -50.44
N SER A 633 -21.70 -18.30 -50.75
CA SER A 633 -20.29 -18.08 -51.13
C SER A 633 -20.10 -17.20 -52.37
N ARG A 634 -20.92 -17.41 -53.41
CA ARG A 634 -20.89 -16.61 -54.65
C ARG A 634 -21.36 -15.17 -54.41
N ASP A 635 -22.39 -14.99 -53.61
CA ASP A 635 -22.95 -13.67 -53.28
C ASP A 635 -21.95 -12.86 -52.45
N PHE A 636 -21.30 -13.52 -51.48
CA PHE A 636 -20.23 -12.93 -50.66
C PHE A 636 -19.01 -12.53 -51.49
N GLU A 637 -18.60 -13.36 -52.47
CA GLU A 637 -17.52 -13.02 -53.41
C GLU A 637 -17.83 -11.78 -54.23
N ALA A 638 -19.04 -11.68 -54.78
CA ALA A 638 -19.48 -10.50 -55.51
C ALA A 638 -19.52 -9.24 -54.63
N ALA A 639 -20.01 -9.36 -53.38
CA ALA A 639 -20.14 -8.24 -52.45
C ALA A 639 -18.78 -7.64 -52.04
N VAL A 640 -17.77 -8.47 -51.76
CA VAL A 640 -16.43 -7.99 -51.38
C VAL A 640 -15.68 -7.41 -52.58
N LEU A 641 -15.85 -7.95 -53.78
CA LEU A 641 -15.26 -7.36 -54.99
C LEU A 641 -15.91 -6.00 -55.32
N ALA A 642 -17.20 -5.85 -55.04
CA ALA A 642 -17.92 -4.59 -55.21
C ALA A 642 -17.50 -3.52 -54.17
N SER A 643 -17.19 -3.90 -52.92
CA SER A 643 -16.78 -2.94 -51.89
C SER A 643 -15.39 -2.33 -52.13
N VAL A 644 -14.55 -3.00 -52.92
CA VAL A 644 -13.19 -2.56 -53.32
C VAL A 644 -13.22 -1.71 -54.60
N ALA A 645 -14.38 -1.63 -55.28
CA ALA A 645 -14.50 -0.91 -56.55
C ALA A 645 -14.37 0.61 -56.35
N GLY A 646 -13.34 1.20 -56.94
CA GLY A 646 -13.10 2.66 -56.90
C GLY A 646 -12.11 3.14 -55.83
N GLU A 647 -11.51 2.24 -55.04
CA GLU A 647 -10.44 2.60 -54.09
C GLU A 647 -9.06 2.71 -54.76
N ALA A 648 -8.20 3.60 -54.26
CA ALA A 648 -6.83 3.73 -54.74
C ALA A 648 -6.03 2.45 -54.44
N GLY A 649 -5.58 1.73 -55.48
CA GLY A 649 -4.92 0.41 -55.34
C GLY A 649 -5.82 -0.80 -55.62
N GLN A 650 -6.98 -0.60 -56.27
CA GLN A 650 -7.99 -1.61 -56.62
C GLN A 650 -7.45 -2.93 -57.17
N GLU A 651 -6.44 -2.92 -58.05
CA GLU A 651 -5.90 -4.14 -58.67
C GLU A 651 -5.20 -5.07 -57.65
N LEU A 652 -4.46 -4.48 -56.70
CA LEU A 652 -3.82 -5.20 -55.61
C LEU A 652 -4.85 -5.71 -54.60
N LEU A 653 -5.86 -4.90 -54.28
CA LEU A 653 -6.95 -5.26 -53.37
C LEU A 653 -7.81 -6.40 -53.94
N ASN A 654 -8.15 -6.35 -55.23
CA ASN A 654 -8.84 -7.43 -55.94
C ASN A 654 -8.04 -8.74 -55.92
N THR A 655 -6.74 -8.68 -56.18
CA THR A 655 -5.86 -9.85 -56.14
C THR A 655 -5.80 -10.46 -54.73
N THR A 656 -5.72 -9.61 -53.71
CA THR A 656 -5.71 -10.04 -52.30
C THR A 656 -7.06 -10.63 -51.87
N ALA A 657 -8.17 -10.01 -52.27
CA ALA A 657 -9.51 -10.51 -52.03
C ALA A 657 -9.71 -11.89 -52.66
N GLN A 658 -9.36 -12.07 -53.95
CA GLN A 658 -9.43 -13.36 -54.63
C GLN A 658 -8.60 -14.45 -53.94
N ALA A 659 -7.41 -14.13 -53.44
CA ALA A 659 -6.60 -15.08 -52.68
C ALA A 659 -7.28 -15.49 -51.35
N ILE A 660 -7.90 -14.55 -50.64
CA ILE A 660 -8.69 -14.81 -49.44
C ILE A 660 -9.89 -15.70 -49.76
N PHE A 661 -10.60 -15.43 -50.86
CA PHE A 661 -11.75 -16.25 -51.31
C PHE A 661 -11.38 -17.68 -51.64
N ARG A 662 -10.28 -17.90 -52.38
CA ARG A 662 -9.79 -19.25 -52.66
C ARG A 662 -9.48 -20.01 -51.38
N ASN A 663 -8.88 -19.35 -50.39
CA ASN A 663 -8.61 -19.98 -49.10
C ASN A 663 -9.89 -20.34 -48.36
N ILE A 664 -10.91 -19.47 -48.38
CA ILE A 664 -12.24 -19.74 -47.79
C ILE A 664 -12.93 -20.91 -48.51
N GLN A 665 -12.95 -20.93 -49.84
CA GLN A 665 -13.57 -22.00 -50.62
C GLN A 665 -12.89 -23.35 -50.41
N CYS A 666 -11.55 -23.39 -50.40
CA CYS A 666 -10.80 -24.60 -50.05
C CYS A 666 -11.18 -25.10 -48.66
N LYS A 667 -11.28 -24.19 -47.68
CA LYS A 667 -11.63 -24.52 -46.30
C LYS A 667 -13.05 -25.08 -46.17
N LEU A 668 -14.03 -24.45 -46.81
CA LEU A 668 -15.41 -24.92 -46.83
C LEU A 668 -15.50 -26.30 -47.49
N SER A 669 -14.79 -26.52 -48.59
CA SER A 669 -14.76 -27.81 -49.30
C SER A 669 -14.17 -28.92 -48.42
N GLN A 670 -13.06 -28.65 -47.72
CA GLN A 670 -12.44 -29.61 -46.80
C GLN A 670 -13.36 -30.07 -45.66
N LEU A 671 -14.22 -29.20 -45.15
CA LEU A 671 -15.18 -29.51 -44.07
C LEU A 671 -16.46 -30.17 -44.57
N LEU A 672 -16.76 -30.09 -45.86
CA LEU A 672 -17.91 -30.75 -46.49
C LEU A 672 -17.56 -32.16 -47.00
N GLU A 673 -16.27 -32.45 -47.20
CA GLU A 673 -15.74 -33.76 -47.61
C GLU A 673 -15.34 -34.67 -46.43
N ALA A 674 -15.13 -34.09 -45.24
CA ALA A 674 -14.79 -34.77 -43.99
C ALA A 674 -16.03 -35.10 -43.15
#